data_AF-Q0HLF6-F1
#
_entry.id   AF-Q0HLF6-F1
#
_cell.length_a   1.000
_cell.length_b   1.000
_cell.length_c   1.000
_cell.angle_alpha   90.00
_cell.angle_beta   90.00
_cell.angle_gamma   90.00
#
_symmetry.space_group_name_H-M   'P 1'
#
loop_
_entity.id
_entity.type
_entity.pdbx_description
1 polymer ?
#
loop_
_entity_poly.entity_id
_entity_poly.type
_entity_poly.pdbx_seq_one_letter_code
_entity_poly.pdbx_strand_id
1 'polypeptide(L)'
;MNPIVKSFEYGQHTVTLETGVIARQADAAVLASMGDTTVLVTVVGKKEAEAGRDFFPLTVNYQEKTYAAGKIPGGFFKREGRPSEDETLIARLIDRPIRPLFPNGFTNEVQVIITVVSVDPQIEPDIISMIGTSAALAISGIPFSGPLGAARVGYINGEYVLNPTVTQLANSQLNLVVAGTEGAVLMVESEAQALPEEVMLGSVVYGHDQQQVVIKAIAEFKAEAGKPAWNWTAPVANEALVAQVKELAEVGLAQAYQIQVKQERYAQVAVVKAAAKEALLAANPEVDLREVDGLLGSLEKKVVRGRIIRGEPRIDGREPDMVRALSVLAGVLPRTHGSALFTRGETQALVTCTLGTERDAQKIDSIMGERTNRFMLHYNFPPYSVGETGMVGSPKRREIGHGKLAWRGINAVMPSAEEFPYSVRVVSEITESNGSSSMASVCGTSLALMDAGVPIKTSVAGIAMGLVKEGDNFVVLSDILGDEDHLGDMDFKVAGTRDGVTALQMDIKIEGITKEIMEIALQQAYGARVHILNVMDQAIGSHRDDISDHAPRITTIKINPEKIRDVIGKGGAVIRALTEETGTTIELEDDGTVKIASSNGEATKEAIRRIEEITSEVEVGRIYNGKVIRIVDFGAFVNILPGKDGLVHISQISDERVANVSDHLELNQEVTVKVMEVDRQGRVRLSIKEAQTKEAAAE
;
A
#
# COMPACT_ATOMS: atom_id res chain seq x y z
N MET A 1 33.40 30.29 1.16
CA MET A 1 32.94 28.93 1.52
C MET A 1 33.49 28.03 0.44
N ASN A 2 34.14 26.92 0.79
CA ASN A 2 34.71 26.01 -0.20
C ASN A 2 33.83 24.75 -0.19
N PRO A 3 32.90 24.60 -1.15
CA PRO A 3 32.13 23.38 -1.27
C PRO A 3 33.09 22.23 -1.62
N ILE A 4 32.84 21.06 -1.04
CA ILE A 4 33.43 19.81 -1.51
C ILE A 4 32.33 19.13 -2.31
N VAL A 5 32.62 18.84 -3.58
CA VAL A 5 31.64 18.33 -4.55
C VAL A 5 32.19 17.07 -5.18
N LYS A 6 31.39 16.01 -5.19
CA LYS A 6 31.67 14.76 -5.90
C LYS A 6 30.54 14.47 -6.86
N SER A 7 30.87 14.38 -8.16
CA SER A 7 29.93 13.98 -9.20
C SER A 7 30.37 12.69 -9.89
N PHE A 8 29.41 11.85 -10.25
CA PHE A 8 29.63 10.57 -10.94
C PHE A 8 28.38 10.14 -11.70
N GLU A 9 28.55 9.30 -12.72
CA GLU A 9 27.44 8.72 -13.49
C GLU A 9 26.91 7.46 -12.79
N TYR A 10 25.58 7.34 -12.73
CA TYR A 10 24.91 6.19 -12.14
C TYR A 10 23.67 5.78 -12.94
N GLY A 11 23.86 4.82 -13.83
CA GLY A 11 22.88 4.51 -14.88
C GLY A 11 22.85 5.62 -15.91
N GLN A 12 21.66 6.13 -16.22
CA GLN A 12 21.45 7.25 -17.12
C GLN A 12 21.49 8.64 -16.44
N HIS A 13 21.78 8.66 -15.13
CA HIS A 13 21.69 9.87 -14.32
C HIS A 13 23.06 10.28 -13.80
N THR A 14 23.33 11.59 -13.79
CA THR A 14 24.44 12.15 -13.03
C THR A 14 24.02 12.32 -11.57
N VAL A 15 24.82 11.79 -10.64
CA VAL A 15 24.67 11.99 -9.20
C VAL A 15 25.72 13.01 -8.73
N THR A 16 25.31 13.94 -7.88
CA THR A 16 26.18 14.95 -7.27
C THR A 16 25.97 15.00 -5.77
N LEU A 17 27.07 14.87 -5.01
CA LEU A 17 27.11 15.00 -3.55
C LEU A 17 27.89 16.27 -3.20
N GLU A 18 27.26 17.19 -2.48
CA GLU A 18 27.88 18.44 -2.04
C GLU A 18 27.82 18.59 -0.52
N THR A 19 28.90 19.04 0.10
CA THR A 19 28.92 19.42 1.51
C THR A 19 29.71 20.72 1.76
N GLY A 20 29.52 21.31 2.94
CA GLY A 20 30.24 22.50 3.42
C GLY A 20 29.50 23.84 3.27
N VAL A 21 28.39 23.88 2.52
CA VAL A 21 27.62 25.12 2.27
C VAL A 21 26.39 25.23 3.17
N ILE A 22 25.53 24.20 3.17
CA ILE A 22 24.22 24.20 3.84
C ILE A 22 24.28 23.42 5.16
N ALA A 23 23.45 23.80 6.14
CA ALA A 23 23.27 23.11 7.43
C ALA A 23 24.58 22.83 8.21
N ARG A 24 25.52 23.78 8.18
CA ARG A 24 26.88 23.67 8.74
C ARG A 24 26.99 23.38 10.25
N GLN A 25 25.89 23.46 11.00
CA GLN A 25 25.83 23.13 12.43
C GLN A 25 25.56 21.65 12.70
N ALA A 26 25.10 20.88 11.70
CA ALA A 26 24.92 19.44 11.84
C ALA A 26 26.27 18.69 11.90
N ASP A 27 26.27 17.50 12.49
CA ASP A 27 27.44 16.61 12.45
C ASP A 27 27.79 16.22 11.02
N ALA A 28 26.81 16.11 10.12
CA ALA A 28 27.02 16.16 8.69
C ALA A 28 25.82 16.73 7.95
N ALA A 29 26.08 17.33 6.80
CA ALA A 29 25.05 17.74 5.85
C ALA A 29 25.54 17.46 4.43
N VAL A 30 24.70 16.83 3.62
CA VAL A 30 24.96 16.58 2.20
C VAL A 30 23.75 17.05 1.39
N LEU A 31 23.99 17.93 0.43
CA LEU A 31 23.04 18.21 -0.64
C LEU A 31 23.32 17.18 -1.74
N ALA A 32 22.40 16.22 -1.90
CA ALA A 32 22.54 15.12 -2.84
C ALA A 32 21.54 15.29 -3.98
N SER A 33 22.03 15.24 -5.23
CA SER A 33 21.20 15.38 -6.43
C SER A 33 21.37 14.19 -7.36
N MET A 34 20.29 13.79 -8.02
CA MET A 34 20.28 12.83 -9.12
C MET A 34 19.45 13.44 -10.23
N GLY A 35 20.11 13.93 -11.29
CA GLY A 35 19.49 14.93 -12.16
C GLY A 35 19.05 16.17 -11.37
N ASP A 36 17.84 16.67 -11.64
CA ASP A 36 17.26 17.85 -10.98
C ASP A 36 16.48 17.51 -9.69
N THR A 37 16.39 16.22 -9.32
CA THR A 37 15.87 15.80 -8.01
C THR A 37 16.97 15.95 -6.95
N THR A 38 16.76 16.85 -6.00
CA THR A 38 17.74 17.22 -4.96
C THR A 38 17.14 17.07 -3.57
N VAL A 39 17.90 16.45 -2.68
CA VAL A 39 17.57 16.29 -1.27
C VAL A 39 18.67 16.86 -0.39
N LEU A 40 18.28 17.57 0.68
CA LEU A 40 19.18 17.96 1.75
C LEU A 40 19.10 16.90 2.85
N VAL A 41 20.22 16.21 3.09
CA VAL A 41 20.34 15.22 4.15
C VAL A 41 21.20 15.77 5.27
N THR A 42 20.66 15.78 6.49
CA THR A 42 21.39 16.18 7.69
C THR A 42 21.44 15.04 8.69
N VAL A 43 22.59 14.87 9.33
CA VAL A 43 22.81 13.90 10.41
C VAL A 43 23.26 14.65 11.66
N VAL A 44 22.60 14.36 12.78
CA VAL A 44 22.98 14.86 14.10
C VAL A 44 23.05 13.68 15.06
N GLY A 45 24.14 13.58 15.81
CA GLY A 45 24.33 12.57 16.84
C GLY A 45 24.53 13.21 18.21
N LYS A 46 23.86 12.69 19.24
CA LYS A 46 24.14 13.06 20.63
C LYS A 46 25.37 12.30 21.13
N LYS A 47 26.46 13.01 21.45
CA LYS A 47 27.74 12.40 21.88
C LYS A 47 27.67 11.64 23.21
N GLU A 48 26.80 12.08 24.11
CA GLU A 48 26.56 11.42 25.39
C GLU A 48 25.35 10.49 25.26
N ALA A 49 25.58 9.19 25.46
CA ALA A 49 24.50 8.22 25.55
C ALA A 49 23.65 8.48 26.81
N GLU A 50 22.35 8.25 26.72
CA GLU A 50 21.47 8.37 27.88
C GLU A 50 21.69 7.20 28.83
N ALA A 51 21.91 7.49 30.11
CA ALA A 51 22.15 6.47 31.12
C ALA A 51 20.95 5.53 31.23
N GLY A 52 21.20 4.23 31.10
CA GLY A 52 20.17 3.19 31.23
C GLY A 52 19.35 2.89 29.97
N ARG A 53 19.64 3.55 28.84
CA ARG A 53 19.02 3.22 27.56
C ARG A 53 19.63 1.93 27.00
N ASP A 54 18.78 0.96 26.68
CA ASP A 54 19.14 -0.40 26.24
C ASP A 54 18.95 -0.64 24.74
N PHE A 55 18.50 0.38 24.00
CA PHE A 55 18.30 0.31 22.55
C PHE A 55 18.97 1.46 21.80
N PHE A 56 19.26 1.23 20.52
CA PHE A 56 19.80 2.26 19.62
C PHE A 56 18.69 3.19 19.10
N PRO A 57 18.68 4.48 19.50
CA PRO A 57 17.65 5.44 19.14
C PRO A 57 18.02 6.15 17.84
N LEU A 58 17.77 5.46 16.73
CA LEU A 58 17.87 6.04 15.39
C LEU A 58 16.49 6.54 14.94
N THR A 59 16.41 7.83 14.64
CA THR A 59 15.24 8.47 14.02
C THR A 59 15.57 8.87 12.60
N VAL A 60 14.85 8.30 11.63
CA VAL A 60 14.90 8.72 10.23
C VAL A 60 13.60 9.45 9.89
N ASN A 61 13.73 10.66 9.36
CA ASN A 61 12.63 11.47 8.85
C ASN A 61 12.90 11.82 7.40
N TYR A 62 11.98 11.45 6.52
CA TYR A 62 11.94 11.91 5.15
C TYR A 62 10.79 12.92 5.02
N GLN A 63 11.06 14.07 4.40
CA GLN A 63 10.14 15.20 4.32
C GLN A 63 9.99 15.68 2.88
N GLU A 64 8.78 15.59 2.36
CA GLU A 64 8.40 16.18 1.09
C GLU A 64 7.98 17.63 1.30
N LYS A 65 8.58 18.55 0.54
CA LYS A 65 8.17 19.95 0.54
C LYS A 65 7.51 20.25 -0.79
N THR A 66 6.30 20.79 -0.78
CA THR A 66 5.57 21.02 -2.05
C THR A 66 6.26 22.08 -2.91
N TYR A 67 7.03 22.97 -2.29
CA TYR A 67 7.87 23.92 -3.01
C TYR A 67 8.94 23.22 -3.86
N ALA A 68 9.36 22.00 -3.52
CA ALA A 68 10.32 21.23 -4.31
C ALA A 68 9.76 20.93 -5.72
N ALA A 69 8.43 20.82 -5.83
CA ALA A 69 7.70 20.68 -7.09
C ALA A 69 7.16 22.02 -7.64
N GLY A 70 7.50 23.16 -7.03
CA GLY A 70 6.94 24.46 -7.39
C GLY A 70 5.44 24.61 -7.10
N LYS A 71 4.90 23.83 -6.15
CA LYS A 71 3.46 23.79 -5.82
C LYS A 71 3.14 24.36 -4.44
N ILE A 72 1.94 24.92 -4.31
CA ILE A 72 1.33 25.26 -3.01
C ILE A 72 0.64 24.00 -2.46
N PRO A 73 0.79 23.65 -1.17
CA PRO A 73 0.13 22.47 -0.61
C PRO A 73 -1.38 22.46 -0.82
N GLY A 74 -1.94 21.26 -0.97
CA GLY A 74 -3.38 21.02 -0.91
C GLY A 74 -4.00 21.37 0.46
N GLY A 75 -5.33 21.25 0.55
CA GLY A 75 -6.07 21.46 1.79
C GLY A 75 -6.28 22.92 2.21
N PHE A 76 -6.99 23.12 3.33
CA PHE A 76 -7.39 24.44 3.84
C PHE A 76 -6.22 25.24 4.42
N PHE A 77 -5.29 24.58 5.10
CA PHE A 77 -4.17 25.23 5.79
C PHE A 77 -3.02 25.66 4.87
N LYS A 78 -2.94 25.11 3.64
CA LYS A 78 -1.88 25.42 2.66
C LYS A 78 -0.46 25.30 3.23
N ARG A 79 -0.23 24.27 4.05
CA ARG A 79 1.02 24.00 4.78
C ARG A 79 1.25 22.49 4.92
N GLU A 80 2.50 22.06 4.94
CA GLU A 80 2.87 20.66 5.25
C GLU A 80 2.37 20.27 6.64
N GLY A 81 1.72 19.12 6.72
CA GLY A 81 1.08 18.60 7.92
C GLY A 81 1.82 17.40 8.51
N ARG A 82 1.04 16.40 8.94
CA ARG A 82 1.57 15.09 9.31
C ARG A 82 2.21 14.42 8.09
N PRO A 83 3.26 13.59 8.28
CA PRO A 83 3.85 12.84 7.18
C PRO A 83 2.82 11.99 6.43
N SER A 84 2.95 11.94 5.11
CA SER A 84 2.18 11.07 4.23
C SER A 84 2.57 9.60 4.41
N GLU A 85 1.78 8.71 3.79
CA GLU A 85 2.15 7.30 3.68
C GLU A 85 3.47 7.13 2.93
N ASP A 86 3.62 7.80 1.78
CA ASP A 86 4.85 7.76 0.97
C ASP A 86 6.06 8.26 1.77
N GLU A 87 5.94 9.38 2.50
CA GLU A 87 7.02 9.89 3.36
C GLU A 87 7.41 8.88 4.45
N THR A 88 6.42 8.22 5.04
CA THR A 88 6.63 7.20 6.07
C THR A 88 7.31 5.96 5.50
N LEU A 89 6.92 5.52 4.31
CA LEU A 89 7.49 4.37 3.62
C LEU A 89 8.94 4.63 3.20
N ILE A 90 9.24 5.80 2.63
CA ILE A 90 10.61 6.17 2.24
C ILE A 90 11.51 6.30 3.47
N ALA A 91 11.04 6.88 4.57
CA ALA A 91 11.81 6.93 5.81
C ALA A 91 12.17 5.52 6.32
N ARG A 92 11.26 4.55 6.20
CA ARG A 92 11.52 3.14 6.55
C ARG A 92 12.47 2.46 5.59
N LEU A 93 12.33 2.75 4.29
CA LEU A 93 13.21 2.24 3.24
C LEU A 93 14.67 2.65 3.50
N ILE A 94 14.90 3.88 3.99
CA ILE A 94 16.22 4.40 4.36
C ILE A 94 16.72 3.81 5.69
N ASP A 95 15.86 3.71 6.72
CA ASP A 95 16.22 3.21 8.06
C ASP A 95 16.74 1.75 8.02
N ARG A 96 16.02 0.87 7.32
CA ARG A 96 16.30 -0.57 7.28
C ARG A 96 17.76 -0.93 6.95
N PRO A 97 18.37 -0.44 5.86
CA PRO A 97 19.75 -0.81 5.54
C PRO A 97 20.81 -0.06 6.37
N ILE A 98 20.52 1.11 6.94
CA ILE A 98 21.54 1.85 7.72
C ILE A 98 21.63 1.37 9.17
N ARG A 99 20.53 0.91 9.76
CA ARG A 99 20.47 0.52 11.18
C ARG A 99 21.43 -0.61 11.55
N PRO A 100 21.57 -1.70 10.77
CA PRO A 100 22.51 -2.79 11.06
C PRO A 100 23.98 -2.38 10.93
N LEU A 101 24.27 -1.23 10.30
CA LEU A 101 25.63 -0.72 10.10
C LEU A 101 26.13 0.12 11.27
N PHE A 102 25.31 0.35 12.31
CA PHE A 102 25.79 0.91 13.57
C PHE A 102 26.34 -0.20 14.46
N PRO A 103 27.44 0.03 15.20
CA PRO A 103 28.04 -1.03 15.99
C PRO A 103 27.14 -1.48 17.14
N ASN A 104 27.23 -2.76 17.50
CA ASN A 104 26.51 -3.31 18.64
C ASN A 104 26.85 -2.55 19.93
N GLY A 105 25.82 -2.28 20.75
CA GLY A 105 25.96 -1.50 21.98
C GLY A 105 26.01 0.02 21.78
N PHE A 106 25.92 0.53 20.55
CA PHE A 106 25.81 1.96 20.30
C PHE A 106 24.42 2.47 20.66
N THR A 107 24.32 3.22 21.77
CA THR A 107 23.05 3.74 22.33
C THR A 107 22.94 5.26 22.25
N ASN A 108 23.88 5.91 21.58
CA ASN A 108 23.85 7.33 21.26
C ASN A 108 22.69 7.63 20.30
N GLU A 109 21.96 8.70 20.57
CA GLU A 109 20.85 9.14 19.72
C GLU A 109 21.36 9.70 18.40
N VAL A 110 20.80 9.21 17.29
CA VAL A 110 21.11 9.67 15.94
C VAL A 110 19.82 10.06 15.25
N GLN A 111 19.80 11.27 14.70
CA GLN A 111 18.71 11.77 13.88
C GLN A 111 19.20 12.05 12.47
N VAL A 112 18.52 11.44 11.50
CA VAL A 112 18.69 11.69 10.07
C VAL A 112 17.43 12.38 9.56
N ILE A 113 17.59 13.57 8.99
CA ILE A 113 16.50 14.30 8.34
C ILE A 113 16.86 14.46 6.86
N ILE A 114 15.99 13.96 6.00
CA ILE A 114 16.04 14.11 4.56
C ILE A 114 14.92 15.06 4.16
N THR A 115 15.26 16.18 3.55
CA THR A 115 14.29 17.14 3.02
C THR A 115 14.40 17.19 1.51
N VAL A 116 13.32 16.88 0.79
CA VAL A 116 13.26 17.08 -0.66
C VAL A 116 13.15 18.58 -0.93
N VAL A 117 14.13 19.13 -1.64
CA VAL A 117 14.23 20.58 -1.91
C VAL A 117 14.06 20.93 -3.38
N SER A 118 14.24 19.97 -4.28
CA SER A 118 13.92 20.04 -5.71
C SER A 118 13.49 18.67 -6.19
N VAL A 119 12.53 18.58 -7.10
CA VAL A 119 12.09 17.30 -7.67
C VAL A 119 11.88 17.40 -9.18
N ASP A 120 12.54 16.52 -9.92
CA ASP A 120 12.16 16.15 -11.28
C ASP A 120 11.07 15.07 -11.20
N PRO A 121 9.85 15.29 -11.74
CA PRO A 121 8.79 14.29 -11.74
C PRO A 121 9.15 12.95 -12.43
N GLN A 122 10.25 12.88 -13.17
CA GLN A 122 10.75 11.64 -13.77
C GLN A 122 11.71 10.85 -12.88
N ILE A 123 12.24 11.43 -11.80
CA ILE A 123 13.26 10.81 -10.95
C ILE A 123 12.75 10.77 -9.50
N GLU A 124 12.41 9.57 -9.02
CA GLU A 124 11.97 9.42 -7.64
C GLU A 124 13.09 9.79 -6.64
N PRO A 125 12.77 10.55 -5.58
CA PRO A 125 13.74 11.05 -4.61
C PRO A 125 14.27 9.99 -3.63
N ASP A 126 13.73 8.78 -3.61
CA ASP A 126 14.05 7.76 -2.61
C ASP A 126 15.49 7.23 -2.73
N ILE A 127 15.95 6.88 -3.94
CA ILE A 127 17.31 6.39 -4.18
C ILE A 127 18.34 7.45 -3.81
N ILE A 128 18.19 8.70 -4.27
CA ILE A 128 19.12 9.78 -3.91
C ILE A 128 19.08 10.10 -2.41
N SER A 129 17.95 9.88 -1.74
CA SER A 129 17.84 10.00 -0.28
C SER A 129 18.64 8.94 0.46
N MET A 130 18.64 7.69 -0.02
CA MET A 130 19.46 6.62 0.55
C MET A 130 20.95 6.89 0.33
N ILE A 131 21.33 7.32 -0.88
CA ILE A 131 22.71 7.68 -1.23
C ILE A 131 23.19 8.88 -0.41
N GLY A 132 22.39 9.95 -0.32
CA GLY A 132 22.71 11.14 0.47
C GLY A 132 22.82 10.84 1.97
N THR A 133 21.99 9.93 2.49
CA THR A 133 22.07 9.45 3.88
C THR A 133 23.36 8.68 4.14
N SER A 134 23.71 7.76 3.25
CA SER A 134 24.98 7.03 3.30
C SER A 134 26.17 7.98 3.30
N ALA A 135 26.18 8.98 2.41
CA ALA A 135 27.23 9.98 2.32
C ALA A 135 27.32 10.85 3.59
N ALA A 136 26.19 11.34 4.10
CA ALA A 136 26.16 12.17 5.30
C ALA A 136 26.64 11.40 6.54
N LEU A 137 26.21 10.15 6.71
CA LEU A 137 26.71 9.29 7.80
C LEU A 137 28.22 9.03 7.65
N ALA A 138 28.67 8.71 6.44
CA ALA A 138 30.08 8.42 6.16
C ALA A 138 31.03 9.58 6.51
N ILE A 139 30.60 10.84 6.34
CA ILE A 139 31.42 12.03 6.65
C ILE A 139 31.22 12.60 8.06
N SER A 140 30.23 12.12 8.81
CA SER A 140 29.84 12.69 10.11
C SER A 140 30.83 12.45 11.25
N GLY A 141 31.65 11.39 11.13
CA GLY A 141 32.49 10.88 12.21
C GLY A 141 31.75 9.99 13.22
N ILE A 142 30.43 9.86 13.12
CA ILE A 142 29.64 8.92 13.94
C ILE A 142 30.05 7.48 13.57
N PRO A 143 30.13 6.54 14.55
CA PRO A 143 30.40 5.13 14.26
C PRO A 143 29.37 4.56 13.28
N PHE A 144 29.82 4.22 12.07
CA PHE A 144 28.98 3.72 10.98
C PHE A 144 29.82 2.87 10.01
N SER A 145 29.45 1.61 9.83
CA SER A 145 30.12 0.61 8.98
C SER A 145 29.70 0.69 7.51
N GLY A 146 29.50 1.91 7.00
CA GLY A 146 29.27 2.16 5.58
C GLY A 146 30.56 2.42 4.78
N PRO A 147 30.46 2.87 3.52
CA PRO A 147 29.24 3.38 2.89
C PRO A 147 28.29 2.30 2.39
N LEU A 148 27.01 2.68 2.33
CA LEU A 148 25.91 1.95 1.71
C LEU A 148 25.70 2.44 0.27
N GLY A 149 25.48 1.52 -0.67
CA GLY A 149 24.92 1.79 -1.99
C GLY A 149 23.42 1.49 -2.03
N ALA A 150 22.70 2.08 -2.98
CA ALA A 150 21.30 1.77 -3.24
C ALA A 150 20.98 1.88 -4.74
N ALA A 151 20.17 0.96 -5.26
CA ALA A 151 19.75 0.90 -6.66
C ALA A 151 18.25 0.64 -6.75
N ARG A 152 17.59 1.26 -7.74
CA ARG A 152 16.29 0.80 -8.23
C ARG A 152 16.49 0.00 -9.51
N VAL A 153 15.86 -1.17 -9.62
CA VAL A 153 15.97 -2.08 -10.76
C VAL A 153 14.58 -2.31 -11.34
N GLY A 154 14.43 -1.99 -12.62
CA GLY A 154 13.30 -2.37 -13.46
C GLY A 154 13.57 -3.63 -14.27
N TYR A 155 12.51 -4.21 -14.85
CA TYR A 155 12.59 -5.32 -15.79
C TYR A 155 11.69 -5.04 -16.99
N ILE A 156 12.31 -4.66 -18.11
CA ILE A 156 11.63 -4.18 -19.31
C ILE A 156 12.16 -4.96 -20.50
N ASN A 157 11.28 -5.54 -21.32
CA ASN A 157 11.64 -6.30 -22.52
C ASN A 157 12.69 -7.42 -22.29
N GLY A 158 12.66 -8.05 -21.12
CA GLY A 158 13.57 -9.15 -20.78
C GLY A 158 14.91 -8.69 -20.17
N GLU A 159 15.12 -7.39 -19.96
CA GLU A 159 16.38 -6.82 -19.49
C GLU A 159 16.21 -6.08 -18.15
N TYR A 160 17.24 -6.14 -17.31
CA TYR A 160 17.33 -5.34 -16.10
C TYR A 160 17.70 -3.89 -16.44
N VAL A 161 16.97 -2.93 -15.88
CA VAL A 161 17.19 -1.50 -16.11
C VAL A 161 17.52 -0.81 -14.79
N LEU A 162 18.67 -0.14 -14.72
CA LEU A 162 19.12 0.58 -13.52
C LEU A 162 18.50 1.99 -13.44
N ASN A 163 17.97 2.33 -12.27
CA ASN A 163 17.34 3.61 -11.92
C ASN A 163 16.40 4.13 -13.03
N PRO A 164 15.41 3.34 -13.47
CA PRO A 164 14.47 3.75 -14.50
C PRO A 164 13.68 4.99 -14.08
N THR A 165 13.33 5.84 -15.04
CA THR A 165 12.42 6.98 -14.81
C THR A 165 11.02 6.50 -14.45
N VAL A 166 10.20 7.41 -13.92
CA VAL A 166 8.77 7.16 -13.67
C VAL A 166 8.06 6.65 -14.94
N THR A 167 8.37 7.21 -16.11
CA THR A 167 7.79 6.75 -17.39
C THR A 167 8.26 5.35 -17.79
N GLN A 168 9.53 5.01 -17.54
CA GLN A 168 10.05 3.66 -17.80
C GLN A 168 9.44 2.63 -16.82
N LEU A 169 9.32 2.98 -15.54
CA LEU A 169 8.70 2.14 -14.51
C LEU A 169 7.25 1.79 -14.81
N ALA A 170 6.49 2.70 -15.40
CA ALA A 170 5.11 2.42 -15.83
C ALA A 170 5.01 1.26 -16.84
N ASN A 171 6.09 0.99 -17.59
CA ASN A 171 6.19 -0.10 -18.55
C ASN A 171 7.03 -1.29 -18.04
N SER A 172 7.41 -1.26 -16.75
CA SER A 172 8.25 -2.27 -16.12
C SER A 172 7.43 -3.36 -15.45
N GLN A 173 7.89 -4.60 -15.58
CA GLN A 173 7.33 -5.75 -14.84
C GLN A 173 7.89 -5.85 -13.41
N LEU A 174 8.89 -5.02 -13.07
CA LEU A 174 9.55 -5.00 -11.78
C LEU A 174 9.79 -3.55 -11.32
N ASN A 175 9.58 -3.29 -10.03
CA ASN A 175 10.13 -2.14 -9.34
C ASN A 175 10.77 -2.66 -8.05
N LEU A 176 12.09 -2.86 -8.08
CA LEU A 176 12.86 -3.39 -6.96
C LEU A 176 13.87 -2.36 -6.47
N VAL A 177 13.86 -2.07 -5.18
CA VAL A 177 14.93 -1.33 -4.51
C VAL A 177 15.80 -2.33 -3.76
N VAL A 178 17.11 -2.26 -3.99
CA VAL A 178 18.13 -3.01 -3.25
C VAL A 178 19.14 -2.04 -2.65
N ALA A 179 19.59 -2.32 -1.44
CA ALA A 179 20.68 -1.59 -0.80
C ALA A 179 21.63 -2.55 -0.09
N GLY A 180 22.91 -2.21 -0.09
CA GLY A 180 23.96 -3.06 0.44
C GLY A 180 25.31 -2.35 0.59
N THR A 181 26.23 -3.00 1.29
CA THR A 181 27.64 -2.62 1.30
C THR A 181 28.37 -3.23 0.10
N GLU A 182 29.69 -3.05 0.03
CA GLU A 182 30.52 -3.67 -1.00
C GLU A 182 30.37 -5.21 -1.01
N GLY A 183 30.37 -5.82 0.17
CA GLY A 183 30.39 -7.28 0.30
C GLY A 183 29.01 -7.94 0.27
N ALA A 184 27.93 -7.22 0.53
CA ALA A 184 26.63 -7.87 0.75
C ALA A 184 25.40 -6.98 0.63
N VAL A 185 24.25 -7.64 0.43
CA VAL A 185 22.93 -7.03 0.43
C VAL A 185 22.39 -6.92 1.85
N LEU A 186 21.82 -5.76 2.19
CA LEU A 186 21.22 -5.45 3.50
C LEU A 186 19.70 -5.36 3.45
N MET A 187 19.14 -4.91 2.33
CA MET A 187 17.71 -4.70 2.20
C MET A 187 17.27 -4.88 0.76
N VAL A 188 16.11 -5.52 0.59
CA VAL A 188 15.40 -5.62 -0.69
C VAL A 188 13.95 -5.27 -0.44
N GLU A 189 13.36 -4.47 -1.32
CA GLU A 189 11.92 -4.22 -1.34
C GLU A 189 11.43 -4.15 -2.79
N SER A 190 10.41 -4.91 -3.16
CA SER A 190 9.95 -4.97 -4.54
C SER A 190 8.43 -5.07 -4.73
N GLU A 191 8.00 -4.65 -5.91
CA GLU A 191 6.71 -4.93 -6.53
C GLU A 191 6.97 -5.52 -7.92
N ALA A 192 6.35 -6.64 -8.25
CA ALA A 192 6.60 -7.39 -9.47
C ALA A 192 5.32 -7.98 -10.08
N GLN A 193 5.29 -8.12 -11.39
CA GLN A 193 4.18 -8.73 -12.13
C GLN A 193 4.34 -10.25 -12.23
N ALA A 194 4.35 -10.94 -11.07
CA ALA A 194 4.50 -12.40 -10.96
C ALA A 194 5.73 -12.94 -11.73
N LEU A 195 6.92 -12.41 -11.43
CA LEU A 195 8.17 -12.78 -12.10
C LEU A 195 8.80 -14.04 -11.50
N PRO A 196 9.47 -14.89 -12.30
CA PRO A 196 10.17 -16.08 -11.78
C PRO A 196 11.24 -15.73 -10.74
N GLU A 197 11.49 -16.65 -9.80
CA GLU A 197 12.48 -16.50 -8.73
C GLU A 197 13.88 -16.18 -9.26
N GLU A 198 14.27 -16.78 -10.39
CA GLU A 198 15.56 -16.53 -11.04
C GLU A 198 15.69 -15.07 -11.49
N VAL A 199 14.63 -14.49 -12.07
CA VAL A 199 14.61 -13.09 -12.50
C VAL A 199 14.68 -12.16 -11.28
N MET A 200 13.96 -12.50 -10.21
CA MET A 200 14.01 -11.74 -8.97
C MET A 200 15.41 -11.78 -8.34
N LEU A 201 16.03 -12.94 -8.22
CA LEU A 201 17.39 -13.07 -7.71
C LEU A 201 18.39 -12.32 -8.60
N GLY A 202 18.27 -12.47 -9.92
CA GLY A 202 19.12 -11.77 -10.89
C GLY A 202 19.02 -10.26 -10.76
N SER A 203 17.83 -9.72 -10.52
CA SER A 203 17.63 -8.28 -10.32
C SER A 203 18.28 -7.74 -9.04
N VAL A 204 18.28 -8.52 -7.95
CA VAL A 204 18.96 -8.14 -6.70
C VAL A 204 20.48 -8.10 -6.91
N VAL A 205 21.03 -9.15 -7.55
CA VAL A 205 22.46 -9.24 -7.86
C VAL A 205 22.87 -8.10 -8.79
N TYR A 206 22.10 -7.86 -9.85
CA TYR A 206 22.34 -6.74 -10.78
C TYR A 206 22.37 -5.40 -10.04
N GLY A 207 21.38 -5.10 -9.20
CA GLY A 207 21.36 -3.85 -8.45
C GLY A 207 22.53 -3.73 -7.46
N HIS A 208 22.92 -4.82 -6.80
CA HIS A 208 24.07 -4.88 -5.89
C HIS A 208 25.40 -4.67 -6.63
N ASP A 209 25.55 -5.20 -7.84
CA ASP A 209 26.72 -4.98 -8.69
C ASP A 209 26.79 -3.53 -9.17
N GLN A 210 25.65 -2.96 -9.59
CA GLN A 210 25.62 -1.59 -10.10
C GLN A 210 25.87 -0.53 -9.01
N GLN A 211 25.35 -0.72 -7.79
CA GLN A 211 25.53 0.26 -6.70
C GLN A 211 26.98 0.39 -6.20
N GLN A 212 27.90 -0.49 -6.62
CA GLN A 212 29.33 -0.39 -6.26
C GLN A 212 29.95 0.95 -6.70
N VAL A 213 29.45 1.53 -7.80
CA VAL A 213 29.85 2.87 -8.25
C VAL A 213 29.56 3.93 -7.17
N VAL A 214 28.40 3.84 -6.52
CA VAL A 214 28.00 4.74 -5.43
C VAL A 214 28.91 4.55 -4.22
N ILE A 215 29.13 3.30 -3.80
CA ILE A 215 29.96 2.95 -2.64
C ILE A 215 31.37 3.54 -2.79
N LYS A 216 31.97 3.34 -3.97
CA LYS A 216 33.28 3.92 -4.32
C LYS A 216 33.24 5.45 -4.28
N ALA A 217 32.24 6.07 -4.90
CA ALA A 217 32.14 7.53 -4.92
C ALA A 217 31.98 8.14 -3.52
N ILE A 218 31.21 7.50 -2.63
CA ILE A 218 31.06 7.95 -1.24
C ILE A 218 32.36 7.73 -0.44
N ALA A 219 33.09 6.63 -0.68
CA ALA A 219 34.38 6.41 -0.04
C ALA A 219 35.40 7.51 -0.42
N GLU A 220 35.44 7.89 -1.71
CA GLU A 220 36.25 9.00 -2.21
C GLU A 220 35.79 10.34 -1.60
N PHE A 221 34.48 10.60 -1.54
CA PHE A 221 33.92 11.80 -0.91
C PHE A 221 34.26 11.88 0.59
N LYS A 222 34.23 10.75 1.31
CA LYS A 222 34.64 10.65 2.72
C LYS A 222 36.13 10.93 2.91
N ALA A 223 36.98 10.49 1.99
CA ALA A 223 38.41 10.78 2.06
C ALA A 223 38.69 12.30 2.00
N GLU A 224 37.86 13.06 1.29
CA GLU A 224 38.01 14.51 1.14
C GLU A 224 37.29 15.32 2.24
N ALA A 225 36.09 14.90 2.64
CA ALA A 225 35.20 15.66 3.51
C ALA A 225 34.98 15.06 4.92
N GLY A 226 35.56 13.90 5.21
CA GLY A 226 35.34 13.16 6.44
C GLY A 226 35.78 13.93 7.69
N LYS A 227 34.87 14.07 8.67
CA LYS A 227 35.20 14.58 9.99
C LYS A 227 35.95 13.52 10.82
N PRO A 228 36.74 13.92 11.83
CA PRO A 228 37.38 12.97 12.74
C PRO A 228 36.36 12.01 13.35
N ALA A 229 36.70 10.73 13.37
CA ALA A 229 35.87 9.71 14.01
C ALA A 229 35.64 10.04 15.49
N TRP A 230 34.44 9.78 15.97
CA TRP A 230 34.14 9.88 17.39
C TRP A 230 35.02 8.90 18.17
N ASN A 231 35.52 9.35 19.32
CA ASN A 231 36.20 8.47 20.26
C ASN A 231 35.16 7.65 21.03
N TRP A 232 34.62 6.62 20.37
CA TRP A 232 33.68 5.68 20.96
C TRP A 232 34.32 4.30 21.05
N THR A 233 34.19 3.68 22.20
CA THR A 233 34.63 2.30 22.45
C THR A 233 33.43 1.49 22.91
N ALA A 234 33.32 0.25 22.44
CA ALA A 234 32.27 -0.65 22.89
C ALA A 234 32.37 -0.85 24.43
N PRO A 235 31.22 -1.03 25.12
CA PRO A 235 31.22 -1.41 26.52
C PRO A 235 32.04 -2.69 26.75
N VAL A 236 32.84 -2.71 27.80
CA VAL A 236 33.62 -3.90 28.19
C VAL A 236 32.64 -4.96 28.68
N ALA A 237 32.67 -6.15 28.09
CA ALA A 237 31.84 -7.26 28.52
C ALA A 237 32.24 -7.72 29.93
N ASN A 238 31.25 -7.85 30.82
CA ASN A 238 31.45 -8.44 32.13
C ASN A 238 31.46 -9.97 32.03
N GLU A 239 32.60 -10.53 31.60
CA GLU A 239 32.75 -11.98 31.36
C GLU A 239 32.39 -12.84 32.58
N ALA A 240 32.66 -12.34 33.80
CA ALA A 240 32.28 -13.03 35.03
C ALA A 240 30.75 -13.12 35.17
N LEU A 241 30.05 -12.01 34.93
CA LEU A 241 28.59 -11.99 34.97
C LEU A 241 27.98 -12.81 33.83
N VAL A 242 28.57 -12.79 32.63
CA VAL A 242 28.18 -13.65 31.50
C VAL A 242 28.22 -15.12 31.92
N ALA A 243 29.30 -15.55 32.57
CA ALA A 243 29.45 -16.93 33.04
C ALA A 243 28.41 -17.29 34.12
N GLN A 244 28.16 -16.40 35.08
CA GLN A 244 27.15 -16.61 36.12
C GLN A 244 25.73 -16.70 35.56
N VAL A 245 25.36 -15.78 34.64
CA VAL A 245 24.06 -15.81 33.96
C VAL A 245 23.89 -17.13 33.20
N LYS A 246 24.93 -17.57 32.50
CA LYS A 246 24.92 -18.86 31.80
C LYS A 246 24.69 -20.03 32.76
N GLU A 247 25.44 -20.12 33.85
CA GLU A 247 25.31 -21.19 34.84
C GLU A 247 23.90 -21.27 35.44
N LEU A 248 23.30 -20.10 35.74
CA LEU A 248 22.00 -20.02 36.39
C LEU A 248 20.81 -20.27 35.45
N ALA A 249 20.91 -19.85 34.18
CA ALA A 249 19.74 -19.77 33.30
C ALA A 249 19.80 -20.70 32.08
N GLU A 250 20.96 -21.15 31.60
CA GLU A 250 21.09 -21.83 30.30
C GLU A 250 20.22 -23.11 30.23
N VAL A 251 20.27 -23.95 31.26
CA VAL A 251 19.48 -25.19 31.31
C VAL A 251 17.98 -24.89 31.32
N GLY A 252 17.55 -23.92 32.15
CA GLY A 252 16.15 -23.53 32.25
C GLY A 252 15.62 -22.92 30.94
N LEU A 253 16.40 -22.06 30.29
CA LEU A 253 16.06 -21.49 29.00
C LEU A 253 16.01 -22.56 27.90
N ALA A 254 16.97 -23.48 27.87
CA ALA A 254 16.98 -24.58 26.92
C ALA A 254 15.74 -25.51 27.05
N GLN A 255 15.24 -25.70 28.27
CA GLN A 255 13.97 -26.40 28.52
C GLN A 255 12.76 -25.55 28.13
N ALA A 256 12.74 -24.26 28.47
CA ALA A 256 11.64 -23.36 28.15
C ALA A 256 11.41 -23.23 26.64
N TYR A 257 12.48 -23.12 25.84
CA TYR A 257 12.40 -23.04 24.38
C TYR A 257 12.00 -24.35 23.68
N GLN A 258 11.67 -25.40 24.42
CA GLN A 258 11.02 -26.61 23.91
C GLN A 258 9.50 -26.61 24.12
N ILE A 259 8.98 -25.63 24.85
CA ILE A 259 7.54 -25.44 25.03
C ILE A 259 6.99 -24.78 23.76
N GLN A 260 6.04 -25.47 23.10
CA GLN A 260 5.52 -25.06 21.80
C GLN A 260 4.58 -23.84 21.88
N VAL A 261 3.67 -23.84 22.86
CA VAL A 261 2.68 -22.76 23.07
C VAL A 261 3.40 -21.49 23.51
N LYS A 262 3.22 -20.38 22.76
CA LYS A 262 3.96 -19.13 22.97
C LYS A 262 3.82 -18.59 24.39
N GLN A 263 2.60 -18.53 24.90
CA GLN A 263 2.33 -17.95 26.22
C GLN A 263 2.91 -18.79 27.36
N GLU A 264 2.83 -20.12 27.25
CA GLU A 264 3.43 -21.03 28.24
C GLU A 264 4.96 -20.94 28.22
N ARG A 265 5.56 -20.87 27.02
CA ARG A 265 6.99 -20.64 26.84
C ARG A 265 7.42 -19.32 27.49
N TYR A 266 6.70 -18.24 27.24
CA TYR A 266 7.03 -16.91 27.76
C TYR A 266 6.90 -16.87 29.29
N ALA A 267 5.88 -17.53 29.85
CA ALA A 267 5.74 -17.68 31.30
C ALA A 267 6.93 -18.45 31.90
N GLN A 268 7.34 -19.56 31.28
CA GLN A 268 8.49 -20.33 31.77
C GLN A 268 9.81 -19.57 31.63
N VAL A 269 10.02 -18.86 30.52
CA VAL A 269 11.19 -17.97 30.34
C VAL A 269 11.21 -16.91 31.43
N ALA A 270 10.06 -16.29 31.75
CA ALA A 270 9.97 -15.28 32.81
C ALA A 270 10.33 -15.87 34.19
N VAL A 271 9.91 -17.10 34.50
CA VAL A 271 10.29 -17.81 35.74
C VAL A 271 11.80 -18.03 35.80
N VAL A 272 12.41 -18.51 34.72
CA VAL A 272 13.87 -18.75 34.67
C VAL A 272 14.65 -17.45 34.85
N LYS A 273 14.24 -16.38 34.16
CA LYS A 273 14.86 -15.05 34.29
C LYS A 273 14.73 -14.49 35.70
N ALA A 274 13.55 -14.60 36.31
CA ALA A 274 13.32 -14.14 37.68
C ALA A 274 14.22 -14.88 38.69
N ALA A 275 14.31 -16.20 38.58
CA ALA A 275 15.17 -17.01 39.45
C ALA A 275 16.66 -16.65 39.30
N ALA A 276 17.13 -16.46 38.06
CA ALA A 276 18.51 -16.04 37.80
C ALA A 276 18.81 -14.65 38.41
N LYS A 277 17.90 -13.69 38.26
CA LYS A 277 18.02 -12.35 38.86
C LYS A 277 18.04 -12.41 40.38
N GLU A 278 17.15 -13.19 41.00
CA GLU A 278 17.11 -13.35 42.46
C GLU A 278 18.43 -13.94 42.99
N ALA A 279 18.96 -14.98 42.36
CA ALA A 279 20.23 -15.58 42.72
C ALA A 279 21.41 -14.58 42.58
N LEU A 280 21.44 -13.80 41.50
CA LEU A 280 22.47 -12.79 41.26
C LEU A 280 22.38 -11.64 42.28
N LEU A 281 21.18 -11.16 42.62
CA LEU A 281 20.99 -10.13 43.65
C LEU A 281 21.38 -10.64 45.04
N ALA A 282 21.11 -11.90 45.35
CA ALA A 282 21.51 -12.51 46.61
C ALA A 282 23.05 -12.62 46.72
N ALA A 283 23.74 -12.90 45.62
CA ALA A 283 25.20 -12.96 45.57
C ALA A 283 25.88 -11.58 45.50
N ASN A 284 25.25 -10.63 44.80
CA ASN A 284 25.73 -9.26 44.63
C ASN A 284 24.54 -8.27 44.61
N PRO A 285 24.22 -7.63 45.75
CA PRO A 285 23.12 -6.66 45.83
C PRO A 285 23.27 -5.42 44.92
N GLU A 286 24.48 -5.14 44.43
CA GLU A 286 24.78 -4.00 43.55
C GLU A 286 24.81 -4.38 42.06
N VAL A 287 24.43 -5.62 41.69
CA VAL A 287 24.41 -6.05 40.28
C VAL A 287 23.45 -5.19 39.46
N ASP A 288 23.88 -4.76 38.27
CA ASP A 288 23.01 -4.03 37.35
C ASP A 288 22.02 -4.99 36.68
N LEU A 289 20.77 -4.97 37.15
CA LEU A 289 19.71 -5.82 36.61
C LEU A 289 19.43 -5.57 35.12
N ARG A 290 19.75 -4.39 34.58
CA ARG A 290 19.59 -4.11 33.15
C ARG A 290 20.67 -4.81 32.34
N GLU A 291 21.91 -4.83 32.83
CA GLU A 291 22.99 -5.62 32.25
C GLU A 291 22.60 -7.11 32.27
N VAL A 292 22.08 -7.59 33.40
CA VAL A 292 21.57 -8.97 33.53
C VAL A 292 20.47 -9.27 32.52
N ASP A 293 19.52 -8.36 32.29
CA ASP A 293 18.48 -8.51 31.28
C ASP A 293 19.05 -8.62 29.85
N GLY A 294 20.02 -7.78 29.50
CA GLY A 294 20.71 -7.85 28.20
C GLY A 294 21.50 -9.15 28.01
N LEU A 295 22.13 -9.65 29.07
CA LEU A 295 22.86 -10.93 29.07
C LEU A 295 21.91 -12.13 28.97
N LEU A 296 20.76 -12.09 29.65
CA LEU A 296 19.72 -13.10 29.52
C LEU A 296 19.18 -13.12 28.07
N GLY A 297 18.91 -11.97 27.47
CA GLY A 297 18.52 -11.86 26.05
C GLY A 297 19.57 -12.44 25.10
N SER A 298 20.84 -12.16 25.35
CA SER A 298 21.95 -12.73 24.58
C SER A 298 22.06 -14.25 24.73
N LEU A 299 21.80 -14.77 25.93
CA LEU A 299 21.78 -16.20 26.21
C LEU A 299 20.60 -16.91 25.54
N GLU A 300 19.40 -16.31 25.58
CA GLU A 300 18.23 -16.79 24.84
C GLU A 300 18.55 -16.93 23.34
N LYS A 301 19.14 -15.87 22.76
CA LYS A 301 19.61 -15.86 21.37
C LYS A 301 20.55 -17.04 21.11
N LYS A 302 21.56 -17.24 21.96
CA LYS A 302 22.54 -18.32 21.83
C LYS A 302 21.92 -19.71 21.94
N VAL A 303 20.99 -19.91 22.87
CA VAL A 303 20.29 -21.19 23.08
C VAL A 303 19.49 -21.55 21.84
N VAL A 304 18.61 -20.66 21.37
CA VAL A 304 17.74 -20.92 20.21
C VAL A 304 18.56 -21.16 18.94
N ARG A 305 19.52 -20.29 18.66
CA ARG A 305 20.37 -20.39 17.46
C ARG A 305 21.23 -21.64 17.47
N GLY A 306 21.81 -21.98 18.62
CA GLY A 306 22.60 -23.19 18.78
C GLY A 306 21.81 -24.45 18.47
N ARG A 307 20.54 -24.53 18.89
CA ARG A 307 19.66 -25.66 18.56
C ARG A 307 19.41 -25.77 17.05
N ILE A 308 19.06 -24.65 16.42
CA ILE A 308 18.78 -24.58 14.98
C ILE A 308 20.01 -25.02 14.17
N ILE A 309 21.21 -24.52 14.50
CA ILE A 309 22.45 -24.89 13.82
C ILE A 309 22.81 -26.38 14.03
N ARG A 310 22.46 -26.97 15.18
CA ARG A 310 22.69 -28.40 15.45
C ARG A 310 21.66 -29.32 14.78
N GLY A 311 20.68 -28.78 14.07
CA GLY A 311 19.61 -29.58 13.45
C GLY A 311 18.65 -30.19 14.48
N GLU A 312 18.54 -29.59 15.67
CA GLU A 312 17.50 -29.97 16.62
C GLU A 312 16.14 -29.41 16.17
N PRO A 313 15.02 -30.03 16.57
CA PRO A 313 13.69 -29.49 16.27
C PRO A 313 13.56 -28.04 16.73
N ARG A 314 12.89 -27.23 15.89
CA ARG A 314 12.57 -25.81 16.17
C ARG A 314 11.70 -25.69 17.43
N ILE A 315 11.47 -24.46 17.87
CA ILE A 315 10.72 -24.15 19.11
C ILE A 315 9.34 -24.85 19.15
N ASP A 316 8.67 -24.92 18.01
CA ASP A 316 7.37 -25.57 17.84
C ASP A 316 7.46 -27.02 17.32
N GLY A 317 8.66 -27.61 17.30
CA GLY A 317 8.94 -28.98 16.86
C GLY A 317 9.05 -29.18 15.35
N ARG A 318 8.96 -28.12 14.54
CA ARG A 318 9.09 -28.20 13.08
C ARG A 318 10.54 -28.42 12.61
N GLU A 319 10.65 -29.02 11.43
CA GLU A 319 11.87 -28.96 10.60
C GLU A 319 12.06 -27.56 9.99
N PRO A 320 13.26 -27.22 9.49
CA PRO A 320 13.55 -25.89 8.92
C PRO A 320 12.61 -25.46 7.81
N ASP A 321 12.17 -26.36 6.94
CA ASP A 321 11.37 -26.05 5.74
C ASP A 321 9.85 -26.20 5.92
N MET A 322 9.38 -26.66 7.09
CA MET A 322 7.97 -26.90 7.36
C MET A 322 7.18 -25.60 7.61
N VAL A 323 5.94 -25.57 7.11
CA VAL A 323 4.95 -24.50 7.40
C VAL A 323 4.08 -24.92 8.59
N ARG A 324 3.70 -23.98 9.46
CA ARG A 324 2.76 -24.26 10.57
C ARG A 324 1.38 -24.67 10.03
N ALA A 325 0.59 -25.31 10.90
CA ALA A 325 -0.77 -25.72 10.56
C ALA A 325 -1.62 -24.55 10.04
N LEU A 326 -2.36 -24.79 8.96
CA LEU A 326 -3.19 -23.80 8.28
C LEU A 326 -4.67 -24.07 8.56
N SER A 327 -5.42 -23.04 8.89
CA SER A 327 -6.88 -23.04 8.92
C SER A 327 -7.38 -21.83 8.14
N VAL A 328 -8.20 -22.09 7.13
CA VAL A 328 -8.61 -21.10 6.15
C VAL A 328 -10.13 -21.14 6.00
N LEU A 329 -10.77 -19.99 6.23
CA LEU A 329 -12.21 -19.82 6.05
C LEU A 329 -12.45 -18.60 5.14
N ALA A 330 -13.39 -18.72 4.21
CA ALA A 330 -13.91 -17.61 3.40
C ALA A 330 -15.39 -17.38 3.75
N GLY A 331 -15.88 -16.14 3.61
CA GLY A 331 -17.28 -15.79 3.89
C GLY A 331 -17.64 -15.83 5.38
N VAL A 332 -16.73 -15.45 6.26
CA VAL A 332 -16.91 -15.52 7.72
C VAL A 332 -17.79 -14.42 8.31
N LEU A 333 -17.98 -13.30 7.61
CA LEU A 333 -18.83 -12.19 8.04
C LEU A 333 -20.00 -12.01 7.06
N PRO A 334 -21.26 -11.92 7.57
CA PRO A 334 -22.44 -11.99 6.71
C PRO A 334 -22.73 -10.71 5.92
N ARG A 335 -22.27 -9.54 6.38
CA ARG A 335 -22.62 -8.23 5.77
C ARG A 335 -21.51 -7.59 4.94
N THR A 336 -20.26 -7.98 5.16
CA THR A 336 -19.15 -7.50 4.35
C THR A 336 -19.28 -8.02 2.93
N HIS A 337 -18.75 -7.31 1.94
CA HIS A 337 -18.87 -7.78 0.56
C HIS A 337 -18.04 -9.05 0.34
N GLY A 338 -16.86 -9.12 0.96
CA GLY A 338 -16.15 -10.38 1.14
C GLY A 338 -15.39 -10.40 2.46
N SER A 339 -15.10 -11.59 2.95
CA SER A 339 -14.36 -11.78 4.19
C SER A 339 -13.61 -13.11 4.21
N ALA A 340 -12.54 -13.16 4.99
CA ALA A 340 -11.79 -14.38 5.23
C ALA A 340 -11.17 -14.37 6.62
N LEU A 341 -11.04 -15.56 7.23
CA LEU A 341 -10.23 -15.79 8.40
C LEU A 341 -9.09 -16.73 8.00
N PHE A 342 -7.89 -16.17 7.92
CA PHE A 342 -6.68 -16.94 7.63
C PHE A 342 -5.89 -17.14 8.93
N THR A 343 -5.62 -18.39 9.27
CA THR A 343 -4.83 -18.78 10.45
C THR A 343 -3.66 -19.66 10.02
N ARG A 344 -2.46 -19.31 10.49
CA ARG A 344 -1.24 -20.11 10.34
C ARG A 344 -0.54 -20.21 11.69
N GLY A 345 -0.69 -21.35 12.36
CA GLY A 345 -0.32 -21.50 13.77
C GLY A 345 -0.99 -20.42 14.64
N GLU A 346 -0.22 -19.78 15.52
CA GLU A 346 -0.65 -18.66 16.38
C GLU A 346 -0.59 -17.28 15.67
N THR A 347 -0.76 -17.25 14.35
CA THR A 347 -0.89 -16.02 13.57
C THR A 347 -2.21 -16.04 12.80
N GLN A 348 -3.07 -15.07 13.06
CA GLN A 348 -4.41 -15.00 12.49
C GLN A 348 -4.75 -13.61 11.97
N ALA A 349 -5.36 -13.56 10.79
CA ALA A 349 -5.84 -12.36 10.15
C ALA A 349 -7.32 -12.51 9.76
N LEU A 350 -8.17 -11.64 10.30
CA LEU A 350 -9.53 -11.42 9.81
C LEU A 350 -9.45 -10.33 8.74
N VAL A 351 -9.74 -10.70 7.50
CA VAL A 351 -9.63 -9.81 6.35
C VAL A 351 -11.01 -9.57 5.76
N THR A 352 -11.30 -8.32 5.45
CA THR A 352 -12.58 -7.91 4.82
C THR A 352 -12.31 -7.16 3.53
N CYS A 353 -13.19 -7.34 2.55
CA CYS A 353 -13.21 -6.63 1.29
C CYS A 353 -14.50 -5.81 1.20
N THR A 354 -14.37 -4.54 0.85
CA THR A 354 -15.48 -3.61 0.59
C THR A 354 -15.32 -3.02 -0.80
N LEU A 355 -16.37 -3.13 -1.59
CA LEU A 355 -16.50 -2.56 -2.93
C LEU A 355 -17.21 -1.20 -2.86
N GLY A 356 -16.68 -0.22 -3.60
CA GLY A 356 -17.22 1.13 -3.72
C GLY A 356 -17.14 1.64 -5.16
N THR A 357 -17.57 2.88 -5.36
CA THR A 357 -17.61 3.57 -6.66
C THR A 357 -16.31 4.30 -6.97
N GLU A 358 -16.20 4.95 -8.13
CA GLU A 358 -15.03 5.77 -8.49
C GLU A 358 -14.85 6.94 -7.50
N ARG A 359 -15.94 7.49 -6.95
CA ARG A 359 -15.89 8.53 -5.91
C ARG A 359 -15.23 8.07 -4.61
N ASP A 360 -15.23 6.76 -4.34
CA ASP A 360 -14.60 6.17 -3.15
C ASP A 360 -13.10 5.90 -3.37
N ALA A 361 -12.59 6.10 -4.59
CA ALA A 361 -11.18 5.92 -4.88
C ALA A 361 -10.32 6.96 -4.14
N GLN A 362 -9.17 6.53 -3.64
CA GLN A 362 -8.28 7.38 -2.86
C GLN A 362 -7.48 8.28 -3.81
N LYS A 363 -7.72 9.60 -3.75
CA LYS A 363 -6.89 10.60 -4.43
C LYS A 363 -5.67 10.92 -3.57
N ILE A 364 -4.49 10.77 -4.14
CA ILE A 364 -3.21 11.10 -3.53
C ILE A 364 -2.62 12.29 -4.27
N ASP A 365 -2.39 13.37 -3.52
CA ASP A 365 -1.64 14.55 -3.97
C ASP A 365 -0.22 14.44 -3.41
N SER A 366 0.75 14.18 -4.31
CA SER A 366 2.17 14.04 -3.97
C SER A 366 3.02 15.05 -4.73
N ILE A 367 4.25 15.26 -4.27
CA ILE A 367 5.20 16.11 -5.01
C ILE A 367 5.55 15.53 -6.39
N MET A 368 5.41 14.22 -6.57
CA MET A 368 5.64 13.53 -7.85
C MET A 368 4.43 13.63 -8.81
N GLY A 369 3.27 14.05 -8.32
CA GLY A 369 2.04 14.13 -9.13
C GLY A 369 0.79 13.67 -8.37
N GLU A 370 -0.35 13.85 -9.01
CA GLU A 370 -1.63 13.34 -8.52
C GLU A 370 -1.88 11.94 -9.05
N ARG A 371 -2.35 11.03 -8.19
CA ARG A 371 -2.77 9.67 -8.58
C ARG A 371 -4.05 9.28 -7.87
N THR A 372 -4.82 8.40 -8.50
CA THR A 372 -6.05 7.84 -7.94
C THR A 372 -5.88 6.34 -7.74
N ASN A 373 -5.98 5.90 -6.49
CA ASN A 373 -5.86 4.50 -6.10
C ASN A 373 -7.26 3.91 -5.93
N ARG A 374 -7.63 3.00 -6.83
CA ARG A 374 -8.87 2.21 -6.72
C ARG A 374 -8.73 1.06 -5.74
N PHE A 375 -7.54 0.47 -5.63
CA PHE A 375 -7.25 -0.59 -4.67
C PHE A 375 -6.52 -0.04 -3.45
N MET A 376 -7.08 -0.24 -2.27
CA MET A 376 -6.52 0.16 -0.98
C MET A 376 -6.45 -1.06 -0.05
N LEU A 377 -5.37 -1.21 0.70
CA LEU A 377 -5.22 -2.27 1.69
C LEU A 377 -4.70 -1.68 3.00
N HIS A 378 -5.51 -1.76 4.04
CA HIS A 378 -5.17 -1.30 5.37
C HIS A 378 -4.83 -2.49 6.26
N TYR A 379 -3.75 -2.37 7.02
CA TYR A 379 -3.27 -3.38 7.95
C TYR A 379 -3.31 -2.81 9.37
N ASN A 380 -3.96 -3.52 10.28
CA ASN A 380 -4.11 -3.13 11.67
C ASN A 380 -3.49 -4.17 12.59
N PHE A 381 -2.67 -3.71 13.54
CA PHE A 381 -1.98 -4.54 14.52
C PHE A 381 -2.34 -4.10 15.95
N PRO A 382 -3.51 -4.50 16.45
CA PRO A 382 -3.96 -4.07 17.76
C PRO A 382 -3.15 -4.75 18.88
N PRO A 383 -2.99 -4.12 20.06
CA PRO A 383 -2.18 -4.67 21.16
C PRO A 383 -2.60 -6.08 21.61
N TYR A 384 -3.91 -6.38 21.56
CA TYR A 384 -4.42 -7.69 21.94
C TYR A 384 -3.89 -8.82 21.04
N SER A 385 -3.45 -8.52 19.80
CA SER A 385 -2.96 -9.54 18.87
C SER A 385 -1.68 -10.24 19.36
N VAL A 386 -0.95 -9.60 20.27
CA VAL A 386 0.23 -10.18 20.95
C VAL A 386 -0.01 -10.46 22.43
N GLY A 387 -1.24 -10.24 22.92
CA GLY A 387 -1.59 -10.40 24.34
C GLY A 387 -1.10 -9.28 25.24
N GLU A 388 -0.85 -8.08 24.70
CA GLU A 388 -0.32 -6.94 25.46
C GLU A 388 -1.32 -5.79 25.57
N THR A 389 -1.15 -4.93 26.57
CA THR A 389 -1.83 -3.64 26.64
C THR A 389 -1.06 -2.60 25.81
N GLY A 390 -1.75 -1.65 25.21
CA GLY A 390 -1.10 -0.60 24.43
C GLY A 390 -2.05 0.51 24.05
N MET A 391 -1.48 1.66 23.66
CA MET A 391 -2.26 2.78 23.17
C MET A 391 -2.87 2.44 21.80
N VAL A 392 -4.19 2.62 21.67
CA VAL A 392 -4.92 2.46 20.42
C VAL A 392 -5.09 3.82 19.76
N GLY A 393 -4.75 3.93 18.48
CA GLY A 393 -4.79 5.19 17.74
C GLY A 393 -4.61 4.97 16.24
N SER A 394 -4.10 5.99 15.55
CA SER A 394 -3.76 5.87 14.13
C SER A 394 -2.68 4.81 13.90
N PRO A 395 -2.68 4.11 12.74
CA PRO A 395 -1.63 3.15 12.40
C PRO A 395 -0.23 3.77 12.53
N LYS A 396 0.71 3.05 13.15
CA LYS A 396 2.10 3.51 13.23
C LYS A 396 2.83 3.17 11.93
N ARG A 397 4.09 3.62 11.84
CA ARG A 397 4.92 3.44 10.65
C ARG A 397 5.04 1.96 10.23
N ARG A 398 5.06 1.03 11.21
CA ARG A 398 5.22 -0.41 10.94
C ARG A 398 3.99 -0.99 10.26
N GLU A 399 2.81 -0.64 10.74
CA GLU A 399 1.52 -1.08 10.23
C GLU A 399 1.30 -0.57 8.81
N ILE A 400 1.64 0.70 8.53
CA ILE A 400 1.63 1.27 7.18
C ILE A 400 2.56 0.48 6.26
N GLY A 401 3.80 0.20 6.70
CA GLY A 401 4.76 -0.58 5.92
C GLY A 401 4.31 -2.02 5.63
N HIS A 402 3.68 -2.68 6.61
CA HIS A 402 3.12 -4.02 6.43
C HIS A 402 1.92 -4.03 5.48
N GLY A 403 1.04 -3.03 5.60
CA GLY A 403 -0.09 -2.83 4.68
C GLY A 403 0.37 -2.61 3.24
N LYS A 404 1.39 -1.75 3.04
CA LYS A 404 1.93 -1.50 1.70
C LYS A 404 2.59 -2.75 1.09
N LEU A 405 3.28 -3.56 1.89
CA LEU A 405 3.84 -4.83 1.41
C LEU A 405 2.73 -5.78 0.96
N ALA A 406 1.68 -5.95 1.77
CA ALA A 406 0.56 -6.79 1.39
C ALA A 406 -0.15 -6.25 0.14
N TRP A 407 -0.31 -4.92 0.04
CA TRP A 407 -0.85 -4.25 -1.14
C TRP A 407 -0.04 -4.58 -2.39
N ARG A 408 1.30 -4.45 -2.35
CA ARG A 408 2.19 -4.77 -3.48
C ARG A 408 2.06 -6.22 -3.92
N GLY A 409 1.98 -7.14 -2.95
CA GLY A 409 1.81 -8.56 -3.23
C GLY A 409 0.52 -8.88 -4.00
N ILE A 410 -0.55 -8.14 -3.74
CA ILE A 410 -1.87 -8.36 -4.35
C ILE A 410 -2.09 -7.53 -5.62
N ASN A 411 -1.51 -6.34 -5.72
CA ASN A 411 -1.74 -5.40 -6.81
C ASN A 411 -1.48 -6.02 -8.20
N ALA A 412 -0.49 -6.92 -8.31
CA ALA A 412 -0.13 -7.62 -9.54
C ALA A 412 -1.26 -8.49 -10.13
N VAL A 413 -2.17 -9.00 -9.29
CA VAL A 413 -3.27 -9.88 -9.71
C VAL A 413 -4.63 -9.17 -9.77
N MET A 414 -4.67 -7.88 -9.44
CA MET A 414 -5.92 -7.11 -9.49
C MET A 414 -6.40 -6.97 -10.94
N PRO A 415 -7.74 -7.01 -11.17
CA PRO A 415 -8.32 -6.71 -12.47
C PRO A 415 -8.13 -5.24 -12.85
N SER A 416 -8.24 -4.95 -14.14
CA SER A 416 -8.29 -3.57 -14.64
C SER A 416 -9.62 -2.88 -14.27
N ALA A 417 -9.65 -1.55 -14.36
CA ALA A 417 -10.87 -0.78 -14.12
C ALA A 417 -11.97 -1.04 -15.17
N GLU A 418 -11.60 -1.51 -16.36
CA GLU A 418 -12.55 -1.91 -17.41
C GLU A 418 -13.20 -3.26 -17.08
N GLU A 419 -12.42 -4.21 -16.57
CA GLU A 419 -12.90 -5.54 -16.17
C GLU A 419 -13.71 -5.49 -14.87
N PHE A 420 -13.32 -4.62 -13.93
CA PHE A 420 -13.96 -4.51 -12.62
C PHE A 420 -14.00 -3.05 -12.16
N PRO A 421 -15.06 -2.28 -12.50
CA PRO A 421 -15.14 -0.84 -12.32
C PRO A 421 -15.47 -0.41 -10.87
N TYR A 422 -14.84 -1.06 -9.87
CA TYR A 422 -15.04 -0.78 -8.46
C TYR A 422 -13.77 -0.24 -7.81
N SER A 423 -13.95 0.67 -6.86
CA SER A 423 -12.94 0.88 -5.82
C SER A 423 -13.00 -0.29 -4.85
N VAL A 424 -11.85 -0.82 -4.48
CA VAL A 424 -11.71 -2.00 -3.62
C VAL A 424 -10.90 -1.60 -2.39
N ARG A 425 -11.55 -1.65 -1.22
CA ARG A 425 -10.90 -1.44 0.07
C ARG A 425 -10.83 -2.76 0.82
N VAL A 426 -9.61 -3.19 1.11
CA VAL A 426 -9.32 -4.31 2.00
C VAL A 426 -8.87 -3.80 3.36
N VAL A 427 -9.36 -4.42 4.41
CA VAL A 427 -8.88 -4.20 5.79
C VAL A 427 -8.51 -5.55 6.38
N SER A 428 -7.26 -5.67 6.83
CA SER A 428 -6.74 -6.82 7.55
C SER A 428 -6.56 -6.47 9.02
N GLU A 429 -7.39 -7.09 9.86
CA GLU A 429 -7.28 -7.04 11.32
C GLU A 429 -6.48 -8.25 11.79
N ILE A 430 -5.30 -8.02 12.37
CA ILE A 430 -4.53 -9.09 12.98
C ILE A 430 -5.16 -9.43 14.33
N THR A 431 -5.64 -10.66 14.47
CA THR A 431 -6.33 -11.12 15.68
C THR A 431 -5.41 -11.90 16.63
N GLU A 432 -4.41 -12.59 16.07
CA GLU A 432 -3.32 -13.25 16.79
C GLU A 432 -2.02 -13.07 16.01
N SER A 433 -0.87 -12.93 16.71
CA SER A 433 0.42 -12.83 16.05
C SER A 433 1.55 -13.54 16.78
N ASN A 434 2.14 -14.51 16.07
CA ASN A 434 3.42 -15.12 16.36
C ASN A 434 4.27 -15.18 15.08
N GLY A 435 4.55 -14.01 14.49
CA GLY A 435 5.37 -13.87 13.29
C GLY A 435 4.57 -13.93 11.97
N SER A 436 5.14 -13.34 10.92
CA SER A 436 4.61 -13.39 9.54
C SER A 436 3.15 -12.94 9.35
N SER A 437 2.70 -11.94 10.13
CA SER A 437 1.32 -11.44 10.08
C SER A 437 0.98 -10.64 8.83
N SER A 438 1.92 -9.86 8.28
CA SER A 438 1.72 -9.19 6.97
C SER A 438 1.52 -10.19 5.83
N MET A 439 2.13 -11.37 5.94
CA MET A 439 1.97 -12.44 4.96
C MET A 439 0.65 -13.19 5.15
N ALA A 440 0.17 -13.33 6.39
CA ALA A 440 -1.20 -13.76 6.65
C ALA A 440 -2.23 -12.78 6.05
N SER A 441 -1.96 -11.47 6.08
CA SER A 441 -2.78 -10.47 5.39
C SER A 441 -2.80 -10.64 3.88
N VAL A 442 -1.68 -11.01 3.23
CA VAL A 442 -1.65 -11.34 1.79
C VAL A 442 -2.60 -12.51 1.51
N CYS A 443 -2.44 -13.62 2.22
CA CYS A 443 -3.28 -14.81 2.03
C CYS A 443 -4.77 -14.50 2.28
N GLY A 444 -5.07 -13.84 3.40
CA GLY A 444 -6.44 -13.42 3.75
C GLY A 444 -7.04 -12.44 2.74
N THR A 445 -6.23 -11.59 2.11
CA THR A 445 -6.68 -10.67 1.07
C THR A 445 -7.09 -11.41 -0.19
N SER A 446 -6.29 -12.36 -0.67
CA SER A 446 -6.66 -13.21 -1.82
C SER A 446 -8.03 -13.87 -1.61
N LEU A 447 -8.25 -14.43 -0.41
CA LEU A 447 -9.49 -15.09 -0.05
C LEU A 447 -10.68 -14.12 0.04
N ALA A 448 -10.50 -12.96 0.70
CA ALA A 448 -11.56 -11.97 0.86
C ALA A 448 -11.94 -11.28 -0.47
N LEU A 449 -10.99 -11.12 -1.39
CA LEU A 449 -11.25 -10.62 -2.75
C LEU A 449 -12.05 -11.64 -3.55
N MET A 450 -11.66 -12.91 -3.53
CA MET A 450 -12.40 -13.99 -4.19
C MET A 450 -13.81 -14.14 -3.61
N ASP A 451 -13.95 -14.08 -2.28
CA ASP A 451 -15.23 -14.11 -1.59
C ASP A 451 -16.12 -12.91 -1.95
N ALA A 452 -15.54 -11.74 -2.22
CA ALA A 452 -16.26 -10.56 -2.68
C ALA A 452 -16.67 -10.58 -4.16
N GLY A 453 -16.29 -11.63 -4.92
CA GLY A 453 -16.52 -11.71 -6.36
C GLY A 453 -15.59 -10.81 -7.17
N VAL A 454 -14.46 -10.36 -6.59
CA VAL A 454 -13.45 -9.60 -7.35
C VAL A 454 -12.71 -10.57 -8.27
N PRO A 455 -12.69 -10.35 -9.59
CA PRO A 455 -12.06 -11.26 -10.56
C PRO A 455 -10.54 -11.08 -10.58
N ILE A 456 -9.87 -11.36 -9.45
CA ILE A 456 -8.40 -11.41 -9.41
C ILE A 456 -7.91 -12.53 -10.33
N LYS A 457 -6.79 -12.30 -11.01
CA LYS A 457 -6.24 -13.23 -12.01
C LYS A 457 -5.93 -14.61 -11.42
N THR A 458 -5.43 -14.64 -10.18
CA THR A 458 -5.08 -15.84 -9.43
C THR A 458 -4.87 -15.48 -7.95
N SER A 459 -4.85 -16.49 -7.08
CA SER A 459 -4.57 -16.31 -5.66
C SER A 459 -3.08 -16.04 -5.41
N VAL A 460 -2.79 -15.20 -4.42
CA VAL A 460 -1.44 -14.90 -3.95
C VAL A 460 -1.28 -15.39 -2.52
N ALA A 461 -0.19 -16.08 -2.23
CA ALA A 461 0.20 -16.44 -0.88
C ALA A 461 1.45 -15.67 -0.45
N GLY A 462 1.57 -15.43 0.85
CA GLY A 462 2.75 -14.83 1.48
C GLY A 462 3.41 -15.76 2.49
N ILE A 463 4.73 -15.72 2.57
CA ILE A 463 5.53 -16.43 3.57
C ILE A 463 6.68 -15.54 4.06
N ALA A 464 7.06 -15.68 5.34
CA ALA A 464 8.29 -15.06 5.86
C ALA A 464 9.33 -16.14 6.12
N MET A 465 10.52 -15.93 5.58
CA MET A 465 11.69 -16.78 5.69
C MET A 465 12.66 -16.18 6.69
N GLY A 466 13.30 -17.04 7.48
CA GLY A 466 14.31 -16.68 8.45
C GLY A 466 15.70 -17.11 8.06
N LEU A 467 16.69 -16.53 8.73
CA LEU A 467 18.07 -17.00 8.70
C LEU A 467 18.60 -17.07 10.12
N VAL A 468 19.32 -18.14 10.44
CA VAL A 468 20.26 -18.19 11.54
C VAL A 468 21.63 -18.52 10.96
N LYS A 469 22.61 -17.63 11.18
CA LYS A 469 23.99 -17.77 10.69
C LYS A 469 24.99 -17.70 11.85
N GLU A 470 25.79 -18.74 12.03
CA GLU A 470 26.87 -18.83 13.02
C GLU A 470 28.18 -19.18 12.33
N GLY A 471 29.06 -18.18 12.14
CA GLY A 471 30.25 -18.33 11.30
C GLY A 471 29.85 -18.65 9.86
N ASP A 472 30.37 -19.75 9.33
CA ASP A 472 30.05 -20.23 7.97
C ASP A 472 28.81 -21.14 7.92
N ASN A 473 28.32 -21.61 9.08
CA ASN A 473 27.12 -22.43 9.15
C ASN A 473 25.88 -21.54 9.11
N PHE A 474 24.88 -21.92 8.33
CA PHE A 474 23.60 -21.23 8.31
C PHE A 474 22.43 -22.19 8.10
N VAL A 475 21.26 -21.79 8.57
CA VAL A 475 19.98 -22.49 8.34
C VAL A 475 18.94 -21.46 7.93
N VAL A 476 18.28 -21.73 6.81
CA VAL A 476 17.11 -20.97 6.35
C VAL A 476 15.85 -21.61 6.92
N LEU A 477 14.93 -20.78 7.43
CA LEU A 477 13.73 -21.22 8.13
C LEU A 477 12.47 -20.78 7.37
N SER A 478 11.65 -21.71 6.92
CA SER A 478 10.30 -21.43 6.41
C SER A 478 9.36 -21.04 7.55
N ASP A 479 8.49 -20.06 7.31
CA ASP A 479 7.42 -19.64 8.23
C ASP A 479 7.93 -19.37 9.65
N ILE A 480 8.73 -18.32 9.80
CA ILE A 480 9.33 -17.95 11.08
C ILE A 480 8.29 -17.58 12.16
N LEU A 481 8.57 -18.05 13.38
CA LEU A 481 7.92 -17.61 14.61
C LEU A 481 8.38 -16.19 14.99
N GLY A 482 7.63 -15.53 15.88
CA GLY A 482 8.04 -14.23 16.42
C GLY A 482 9.38 -14.28 17.16
N ASP A 483 9.64 -15.37 17.88
CA ASP A 483 10.92 -15.59 18.55
C ASP A 483 12.08 -15.78 17.56
N GLU A 484 11.83 -16.49 16.45
CA GLU A 484 12.84 -16.78 15.44
C GLU A 484 13.14 -15.56 14.57
N ASP A 485 12.14 -14.70 14.30
CA ASP A 485 12.40 -13.35 13.80
C ASP A 485 13.28 -12.61 14.81
N HIS A 486 12.82 -12.43 16.05
CA HIS A 486 13.51 -11.63 17.06
C HIS A 486 14.97 -12.04 17.27
N LEU A 487 15.25 -13.34 17.33
CA LEU A 487 16.57 -13.92 17.62
C LEU A 487 17.38 -14.30 16.37
N GLY A 488 16.76 -14.28 15.19
CA GLY A 488 17.37 -14.57 13.89
C GLY A 488 18.10 -13.38 13.28
N ASP A 489 18.58 -13.59 12.05
CA ASP A 489 19.42 -12.64 11.32
C ASP A 489 18.73 -12.01 10.11
N MET A 490 17.59 -12.56 9.68
CA MET A 490 16.87 -12.14 8.47
C MET A 490 15.37 -12.35 8.65
N ASP A 491 14.58 -11.37 8.20
CA ASP A 491 13.13 -11.49 7.95
C ASP A 491 12.89 -11.24 6.47
N PHE A 492 12.79 -12.32 5.69
CA PHE A 492 12.62 -12.27 4.24
C PHE A 492 11.21 -12.70 3.83
N LYS A 493 10.37 -11.71 3.58
CA LYS A 493 8.97 -11.86 3.18
C LYS A 493 8.86 -12.00 1.67
N VAL A 494 8.18 -13.05 1.24
CA VAL A 494 7.97 -13.39 -0.16
C VAL A 494 6.48 -13.60 -0.41
N ALA A 495 5.89 -12.77 -1.26
CA ALA A 495 4.54 -12.94 -1.77
C ALA A 495 4.60 -13.36 -3.25
N GLY A 496 3.72 -14.25 -3.66
CA GLY A 496 3.70 -14.71 -5.05
C GLY A 496 2.53 -15.64 -5.37
N THR A 497 2.35 -15.86 -6.66
CA THR A 497 1.44 -16.84 -7.26
C THR A 497 2.20 -18.16 -7.48
N ARG A 498 1.59 -19.11 -8.18
CA ARG A 498 2.29 -20.32 -8.67
C ARG A 498 3.31 -20.02 -9.77
N ASP A 499 3.10 -18.92 -10.49
CA ASP A 499 3.88 -18.57 -11.69
C ASP A 499 5.06 -17.65 -11.38
N GLY A 500 5.05 -17.00 -10.22
CA GLY A 500 6.16 -16.16 -9.80
C GLY A 500 5.88 -15.30 -8.58
N VAL A 501 6.85 -14.45 -8.28
CA VAL A 501 6.88 -13.53 -7.14
C VAL A 501 6.20 -12.22 -7.51
N THR A 502 5.35 -11.72 -6.61
CA THR A 502 4.66 -10.43 -6.75
C THR A 502 5.23 -9.35 -5.84
N ALA A 503 5.82 -9.72 -4.70
CA ALA A 503 6.54 -8.78 -3.84
C ALA A 503 7.60 -9.49 -2.99
N LEU A 504 8.71 -8.79 -2.79
CA LEU A 504 9.75 -9.14 -1.82
C LEU A 504 9.90 -8.02 -0.80
N GLN A 505 10.15 -8.38 0.46
CA GLN A 505 10.70 -7.46 1.44
C GLN A 505 11.67 -8.21 2.32
N MET A 506 12.89 -7.73 2.41
CA MET A 506 13.94 -8.33 3.21
C MET A 506 14.60 -7.26 4.05
N ASP A 507 14.66 -7.50 5.35
CA ASP A 507 15.52 -6.79 6.28
C ASP A 507 16.39 -7.78 7.05
N ILE A 508 17.66 -7.41 7.23
CA ILE A 508 18.64 -8.24 7.94
C ILE A 508 19.16 -7.52 9.18
N LYS A 509 19.62 -8.30 10.15
CA LYS A 509 20.18 -7.83 11.44
C LYS A 509 21.70 -8.03 11.53
N ILE A 510 22.31 -8.47 10.43
CA ILE A 510 23.75 -8.69 10.26
C ILE A 510 24.27 -7.79 9.13
N GLU A 511 25.57 -7.76 8.92
CA GLU A 511 26.20 -6.88 7.91
C GLU A 511 25.84 -7.25 6.46
N GLY A 512 25.21 -8.39 6.23
CA GLY A 512 24.98 -8.88 4.88
C GLY A 512 24.50 -10.31 4.74
N ILE A 513 23.86 -10.62 3.61
CA ILE A 513 23.69 -12.00 3.13
C ILE A 513 24.23 -12.17 1.70
N THR A 514 24.55 -13.41 1.35
CA THR A 514 25.09 -13.79 0.04
C THR A 514 23.99 -14.19 -0.94
N LYS A 515 24.33 -14.22 -2.23
CA LYS A 515 23.47 -14.74 -3.30
C LYS A 515 22.98 -16.17 -3.01
N GLU A 516 23.87 -17.04 -2.51
CA GLU A 516 23.55 -18.44 -2.19
C GLU A 516 22.44 -18.55 -1.14
N ILE A 517 22.53 -17.76 -0.05
CA ILE A 517 21.51 -17.76 1.01
C ILE A 517 20.17 -17.28 0.43
N MET A 518 20.17 -16.26 -0.43
CA MET A 518 18.95 -15.75 -1.06
C MET A 518 18.31 -16.77 -2.00
N GLU A 519 19.12 -17.51 -2.77
CA GLU A 519 18.66 -18.55 -3.67
C GLU A 519 17.93 -19.67 -2.91
N ILE A 520 18.56 -20.18 -1.85
CA ILE A 520 17.96 -21.19 -0.96
C ILE A 520 16.65 -20.67 -0.36
N ALA A 521 16.65 -19.41 0.11
CA ALA A 521 15.46 -18.82 0.71
C ALA A 521 14.31 -18.63 -0.29
N LEU A 522 14.58 -18.21 -1.53
CA LEU A 522 13.56 -18.12 -2.58
C LEU A 522 13.00 -19.49 -2.95
N GLN A 523 13.85 -20.51 -3.07
CA GLN A 523 13.42 -21.88 -3.39
C GLN A 523 12.52 -22.46 -2.29
N GLN A 524 12.93 -22.34 -1.01
CA GLN A 524 12.08 -22.77 0.11
C GLN A 524 10.78 -21.96 0.19
N ALA A 525 10.86 -20.65 -0.05
CA ALA A 525 9.68 -19.79 -0.10
C ALA A 525 8.70 -20.24 -1.18
N TYR A 526 9.18 -20.63 -2.37
CA TYR A 526 8.32 -21.16 -3.44
C TYR A 526 7.56 -22.40 -2.98
N GLY A 527 8.26 -23.40 -2.41
CA GLY A 527 7.64 -24.61 -1.89
C GLY A 527 6.58 -24.32 -0.82
N ALA A 528 6.89 -23.42 0.12
CA ALA A 528 5.96 -23.00 1.17
C ALA A 528 4.73 -22.26 0.60
N ARG A 529 4.91 -21.34 -0.36
CA ARG A 529 3.79 -20.62 -1.00
C ARG A 529 2.88 -21.57 -1.76
N VAL A 530 3.44 -22.50 -2.55
CA VAL A 530 2.64 -23.51 -3.28
C VAL A 530 1.82 -24.35 -2.31
N HIS A 531 2.40 -24.76 -1.17
CA HIS A 531 1.65 -25.47 -0.14
C HIS A 531 0.49 -24.62 0.42
N ILE A 532 0.73 -23.35 0.75
CA ILE A 532 -0.29 -22.43 1.27
C ILE A 532 -1.40 -22.20 0.24
N LEU A 533 -1.05 -21.97 -1.03
CA LEU A 533 -2.00 -21.81 -2.14
C LEU A 533 -2.90 -23.05 -2.26
N ASN A 534 -2.33 -24.26 -2.21
CA ASN A 534 -3.11 -25.50 -2.26
C ASN A 534 -4.14 -25.60 -1.12
N VAL A 535 -3.83 -25.09 0.08
CA VAL A 535 -4.78 -25.08 1.21
C VAL A 535 -5.82 -23.98 1.04
N MET A 536 -5.43 -22.81 0.53
CA MET A 536 -6.36 -21.72 0.23
C MET A 536 -7.39 -22.15 -0.84
N ASP A 537 -6.94 -22.84 -1.89
CA ASP A 537 -7.79 -23.31 -2.98
C ASP A 537 -8.87 -24.31 -2.50
N GLN A 538 -8.64 -24.99 -1.36
CA GLN A 538 -9.65 -25.87 -0.73
C GLN A 538 -10.78 -25.08 -0.06
N ALA A 539 -10.52 -23.86 0.40
CA ALA A 539 -11.53 -22.99 0.99
C ALA A 539 -12.32 -22.24 -0.08
N ILE A 540 -11.62 -21.69 -1.08
CA ILE A 540 -12.21 -21.02 -2.24
C ILE A 540 -11.18 -21.00 -3.39
N GLY A 541 -11.43 -21.79 -4.45
CA GLY A 541 -10.48 -21.97 -5.56
C GLY A 541 -10.52 -20.89 -6.64
N SER A 542 -11.58 -20.08 -6.68
CA SER A 542 -11.73 -18.95 -7.60
C SER A 542 -12.65 -17.90 -6.99
N HIS A 543 -12.70 -16.71 -7.57
CA HIS A 543 -13.68 -15.71 -7.16
C HIS A 543 -15.12 -16.23 -7.34
N ARG A 544 -16.05 -15.74 -6.52
CA ARG A 544 -17.48 -16.00 -6.70
C ARG A 544 -17.95 -15.42 -8.05
N ASP A 545 -18.96 -16.06 -8.63
CA ASP A 545 -19.51 -15.67 -9.94
C ASP A 545 -20.18 -14.28 -9.93
N ASP A 546 -20.68 -13.86 -8.77
CA ASP A 546 -21.31 -12.57 -8.57
C ASP A 546 -20.79 -11.91 -7.29
N ILE A 547 -20.90 -10.59 -7.24
CA ILE A 547 -20.57 -9.81 -6.05
C ILE A 547 -21.65 -9.98 -4.97
N SER A 548 -21.31 -9.67 -3.72
CA SER A 548 -22.26 -9.72 -2.60
C SER A 548 -23.54 -8.91 -2.88
N ASP A 549 -24.69 -9.40 -2.44
CA ASP A 549 -25.97 -8.68 -2.48
C ASP A 549 -25.94 -7.36 -1.67
N HIS A 550 -24.96 -7.20 -0.78
CA HIS A 550 -24.75 -5.98 -0.02
C HIS A 550 -23.86 -4.97 -0.74
N ALA A 551 -23.14 -5.39 -1.78
CA ALA A 551 -22.32 -4.51 -2.59
C ALA A 551 -23.19 -3.64 -3.52
N PRO A 552 -22.78 -2.38 -3.78
CA PRO A 552 -23.45 -1.58 -4.79
C PRO A 552 -23.25 -2.26 -6.16
N ARG A 553 -24.33 -2.47 -6.92
CA ARG A 553 -24.26 -2.92 -8.31
C ARG A 553 -24.16 -1.70 -9.22
N ILE A 554 -23.15 -1.67 -10.08
CA ILE A 554 -23.01 -0.64 -11.11
C ILE A 554 -23.75 -1.09 -12.37
N THR A 555 -24.78 -0.35 -12.75
CA THR A 555 -25.46 -0.51 -14.04
C THR A 555 -25.01 0.59 -14.98
N THR A 556 -24.53 0.21 -16.16
CA THR A 556 -24.07 1.14 -17.17
C THR A 556 -25.11 1.28 -18.27
N ILE A 557 -25.53 2.52 -18.56
CA ILE A 557 -26.36 2.86 -19.72
C ILE A 557 -25.60 3.85 -20.61
N LYS A 558 -26.01 3.97 -21.87
CA LYS A 558 -25.43 4.92 -22.82
C LYS A 558 -26.50 5.91 -23.25
N ILE A 559 -26.22 7.20 -23.10
CA ILE A 559 -27.07 8.29 -23.56
C ILE A 559 -26.38 9.06 -24.69
N ASN A 560 -27.15 9.88 -25.41
CA ASN A 560 -26.56 10.81 -26.38
C ASN A 560 -25.59 11.77 -25.65
N PRO A 561 -24.31 11.88 -26.04
CA PRO A 561 -23.34 12.76 -25.39
C PRO A 561 -23.78 14.23 -25.30
N GLU A 562 -24.57 14.71 -26.27
CA GLU A 562 -25.12 16.07 -26.25
C GLU A 562 -26.10 16.31 -25.09
N LYS A 563 -26.64 15.23 -24.52
CA LYS A 563 -27.64 15.23 -23.43
C LYS A 563 -27.05 15.07 -22.04
N ILE A 564 -25.74 14.88 -21.91
CA ILE A 564 -25.05 14.87 -20.61
C ILE A 564 -25.38 16.14 -19.82
N ARG A 565 -25.43 17.29 -20.49
CA ARG A 565 -25.77 18.59 -19.87
C ARG A 565 -27.18 18.63 -19.30
N ASP A 566 -28.13 17.96 -19.93
CA ASP A 566 -29.54 17.91 -19.50
C ASP A 566 -29.65 17.06 -18.22
N VAL A 567 -28.93 15.93 -18.14
CA VAL A 567 -28.87 15.05 -16.97
C VAL A 567 -28.15 15.71 -15.78
N ILE A 568 -27.04 16.42 -16.03
CA ILE A 568 -26.36 17.18 -14.97
C ILE A 568 -27.26 18.33 -14.50
N GLY A 569 -27.88 19.04 -15.43
CA GLY A 569 -28.69 20.23 -15.18
C GLY A 569 -27.86 21.46 -14.79
N LYS A 570 -28.51 22.63 -14.77
CA LYS A 570 -27.85 23.89 -14.43
C LYS A 570 -27.26 23.83 -13.01
N GLY A 571 -25.94 23.94 -12.89
CA GLY A 571 -25.22 23.87 -11.62
C GLY A 571 -25.25 22.50 -10.93
N GLY A 572 -25.59 21.42 -11.65
CA GLY A 572 -25.71 20.07 -11.09
C GLY A 572 -27.03 19.81 -10.38
N ALA A 573 -28.06 20.65 -10.54
CA ALA A 573 -29.31 20.54 -9.79
C ALA A 573 -30.07 19.23 -10.09
N VAL A 574 -30.13 18.82 -11.36
CA VAL A 574 -30.90 17.64 -11.80
C VAL A 574 -30.24 16.36 -11.30
N ILE A 575 -28.94 16.21 -11.51
CA ILE A 575 -28.21 15.03 -11.01
C ILE A 575 -28.23 14.94 -9.49
N ARG A 576 -28.14 16.07 -8.76
CA ARG A 576 -28.25 16.08 -7.29
C ARG A 576 -29.61 15.58 -6.84
N ALA A 577 -30.70 16.12 -7.40
CA ALA A 577 -32.06 15.67 -7.09
C ALA A 577 -32.25 14.18 -7.41
N LEU A 578 -31.77 13.72 -8.58
CA LEU A 578 -31.79 12.30 -8.94
C LEU A 578 -31.07 11.43 -7.91
N THR A 579 -29.84 11.79 -7.53
CA THR A 579 -29.05 11.03 -6.55
C THR A 579 -29.67 11.07 -5.16
N GLU A 580 -30.25 12.20 -4.74
CA GLU A 580 -30.86 12.39 -3.42
C GLU A 580 -32.19 11.62 -3.31
N GLU A 581 -33.03 11.68 -4.33
CA GLU A 581 -34.35 11.04 -4.33
C GLU A 581 -34.28 9.53 -4.55
N THR A 582 -33.33 9.05 -5.35
CA THR A 582 -33.16 7.61 -5.61
C THR A 582 -32.18 6.95 -4.64
N GLY A 583 -31.33 7.73 -3.95
CA GLY A 583 -30.24 7.20 -3.13
C GLY A 583 -29.13 6.51 -3.93
N THR A 584 -29.08 6.71 -5.26
CA THR A 584 -28.07 6.13 -6.15
C THR A 584 -26.86 7.05 -6.29
N THR A 585 -25.70 6.46 -6.64
CA THR A 585 -24.55 7.24 -7.10
C THR A 585 -24.51 7.21 -8.62
N ILE A 586 -24.57 8.38 -9.25
CA ILE A 586 -24.58 8.54 -10.70
C ILE A 586 -23.29 9.22 -11.14
N GLU A 587 -22.58 8.60 -12.07
CA GLU A 587 -21.37 9.13 -12.71
C GLU A 587 -21.59 9.19 -14.22
N LEU A 588 -21.23 10.32 -14.83
CA LEU A 588 -21.33 10.52 -16.27
C LEU A 588 -19.94 10.74 -16.86
N GLU A 589 -19.67 10.04 -17.96
CA GLU A 589 -18.47 10.19 -18.77
C GLU A 589 -18.77 11.03 -20.02
N ASP A 590 -17.74 11.67 -20.58
CA ASP A 590 -17.89 12.57 -21.75
C ASP A 590 -18.40 11.87 -23.02
N ASP A 591 -18.29 10.54 -23.10
CA ASP A 591 -18.76 9.73 -24.22
C ASP A 591 -20.24 9.31 -24.13
N GLY A 592 -20.97 9.84 -23.14
CA GLY A 592 -22.37 9.51 -22.88
C GLY A 592 -22.58 8.26 -22.04
N THR A 593 -21.52 7.64 -21.54
CA THR A 593 -21.63 6.52 -20.59
C THR A 593 -22.11 7.03 -19.23
N VAL A 594 -23.16 6.42 -18.69
CA VAL A 594 -23.71 6.74 -17.37
C VAL A 594 -23.64 5.50 -16.49
N LYS A 595 -22.90 5.58 -15.40
CA LYS A 595 -22.76 4.51 -14.40
C LYS A 595 -23.64 4.84 -13.20
N ILE A 596 -24.55 3.92 -12.87
CA ILE A 596 -25.52 4.08 -11.78
C ILE A 596 -25.26 2.98 -10.77
N ALA A 597 -24.77 3.36 -9.59
CA ALA A 597 -24.41 2.44 -8.52
C ALA A 597 -25.44 2.47 -7.39
N SER A 598 -25.93 1.29 -6.99
CA SER A 598 -26.86 1.10 -5.88
C SER A 598 -26.87 -0.35 -5.40
N SER A 599 -27.05 -0.60 -4.11
CA SER A 599 -27.35 -1.93 -3.58
C SER A 599 -28.85 -2.29 -3.67
N ASN A 600 -29.70 -1.33 -4.03
CA ASN A 600 -31.14 -1.53 -4.24
C ASN A 600 -31.48 -1.46 -5.73
N GLY A 601 -31.86 -2.59 -6.32
CA GLY A 601 -32.19 -2.69 -7.74
C GLY A 601 -33.38 -1.83 -8.19
N GLU A 602 -34.38 -1.60 -7.32
CA GLU A 602 -35.52 -0.73 -7.65
C GLU A 602 -35.10 0.74 -7.73
N ALA A 603 -34.19 1.17 -6.85
CA ALA A 603 -33.60 2.50 -6.92
C ALA A 603 -32.81 2.70 -8.23
N THR A 604 -32.07 1.69 -8.68
CA THR A 604 -31.37 1.73 -9.98
C THR A 604 -32.34 1.87 -11.14
N LYS A 605 -33.42 1.07 -11.18
CA LYS A 605 -34.44 1.15 -12.25
C LYS A 605 -35.09 2.53 -12.30
N GLU A 606 -35.43 3.10 -11.15
CA GLU A 606 -36.03 4.44 -11.09
C GLU A 606 -35.06 5.53 -11.55
N ALA A 607 -33.77 5.43 -11.19
CA ALA A 607 -32.74 6.33 -11.70
C ALA A 607 -32.60 6.21 -13.22
N ILE A 608 -32.55 5.00 -13.77
CA ILE A 608 -32.50 4.74 -15.22
C ILE A 608 -33.73 5.36 -15.91
N ARG A 609 -34.94 5.05 -15.45
CA ARG A 609 -36.19 5.56 -16.02
C ARG A 609 -36.18 7.08 -16.13
N ARG A 610 -35.77 7.78 -15.08
CA ARG A 610 -35.72 9.25 -15.08
C ARG A 610 -34.63 9.80 -15.98
N ILE A 611 -33.46 9.16 -16.05
CA ILE A 611 -32.40 9.56 -16.99
C ILE A 611 -32.85 9.36 -18.43
N GLU A 612 -33.49 8.24 -18.73
CA GLU A 612 -34.10 7.98 -20.03
C GLU A 612 -35.16 9.04 -20.35
N GLU A 613 -36.03 9.41 -19.42
CA GLU A 613 -37.01 10.51 -19.62
C GLU A 613 -36.36 11.87 -19.92
N ILE A 614 -35.26 12.21 -19.25
CA ILE A 614 -34.51 13.45 -19.48
C ILE A 614 -33.84 13.42 -20.87
N THR A 615 -33.28 12.28 -21.24
CA THR A 615 -32.54 12.11 -22.50
C THR A 615 -33.40 11.75 -23.69
N SER A 616 -34.69 11.42 -23.46
CA SER A 616 -35.64 11.00 -24.48
C SER A 616 -35.77 12.03 -25.59
N GLU A 617 -35.66 11.57 -26.82
CA GLU A 617 -35.81 12.38 -28.01
C GLU A 617 -37.27 12.42 -28.47
N VAL A 618 -37.67 13.56 -29.04
CA VAL A 618 -39.03 13.75 -29.53
C VAL A 618 -39.09 13.15 -30.93
N GLU A 619 -39.64 11.95 -31.03
CA GLU A 619 -39.81 11.24 -32.30
C GLU A 619 -40.93 11.85 -33.14
N VAL A 620 -40.61 12.30 -34.36
CA VAL A 620 -41.60 12.79 -35.33
C VAL A 620 -42.58 11.67 -35.70
N GLY A 621 -43.88 11.95 -35.59
CA GLY A 621 -44.96 11.02 -35.88
C GLY A 621 -45.50 10.25 -34.66
N ARG A 622 -44.81 10.29 -33.52
CA ARG A 622 -45.25 9.65 -32.27
C ARG A 622 -46.30 10.50 -31.55
N ILE A 623 -47.20 9.83 -30.85
CA ILE A 623 -48.25 10.43 -30.03
C ILE A 623 -47.78 10.44 -28.56
N TYR A 624 -47.97 11.57 -27.89
CA TYR A 624 -47.65 11.80 -26.48
C TYR A 624 -48.87 12.36 -25.76
N ASN A 625 -49.03 12.02 -24.48
CA ASN A 625 -49.94 12.71 -23.58
C ASN A 625 -49.15 13.80 -22.87
N GLY A 626 -49.56 15.06 -23.04
CA GLY A 626 -48.86 16.22 -22.49
C GLY A 626 -49.79 17.17 -21.75
N LYS A 627 -49.22 18.05 -20.92
CA LYS A 627 -49.97 19.06 -20.18
C LYS A 627 -49.82 20.43 -20.83
N VAL A 628 -50.92 21.15 -20.98
CA VAL A 628 -50.92 22.55 -21.42
C VAL A 628 -50.27 23.41 -20.34
N ILE A 629 -49.08 23.94 -20.61
CA ILE A 629 -48.32 24.76 -19.66
C ILE A 629 -48.49 26.25 -19.90
N ARG A 630 -48.92 26.64 -21.11
CA ARG A 630 -49.10 28.05 -21.49
C ARG A 630 -50.00 28.16 -22.71
N ILE A 631 -50.97 29.07 -22.67
CA ILE A 631 -51.85 29.40 -23.78
C ILE A 631 -51.49 30.79 -24.32
N VAL A 632 -51.51 30.94 -25.64
CA VAL A 632 -51.28 32.20 -26.37
C VAL A 632 -52.34 32.33 -27.48
N ASP A 633 -52.56 33.54 -27.99
CA ASP A 633 -53.65 33.78 -28.96
C ASP A 633 -53.59 32.89 -30.22
N PHE A 634 -52.39 32.49 -30.64
CA PHE A 634 -52.15 31.68 -31.83
C PHE A 634 -51.99 30.17 -31.56
N GLY A 635 -52.02 29.71 -30.30
CA GLY A 635 -51.85 28.30 -29.97
C GLY A 635 -51.61 28.01 -28.49
N ALA A 636 -51.24 26.78 -28.18
CA ALA A 636 -50.90 26.36 -26.82
C ALA A 636 -49.56 25.63 -26.79
N PHE A 637 -48.76 25.88 -25.77
CA PHE A 637 -47.56 25.11 -25.48
C PHE A 637 -47.93 23.94 -24.57
N VAL A 638 -47.57 22.75 -25.01
CA VAL A 638 -47.82 21.49 -24.33
C VAL A 638 -46.48 20.87 -23.96
N ASN A 639 -46.29 20.60 -22.67
CA ASN A 639 -45.13 19.84 -22.21
C ASN A 639 -45.39 18.36 -22.48
N ILE A 640 -44.57 17.75 -23.35
CA ILE A 640 -44.71 16.34 -23.78
C ILE A 640 -43.68 15.42 -23.12
N LEU A 641 -42.55 15.97 -22.69
CA LEU A 641 -41.48 15.32 -21.95
C LEU A 641 -40.86 16.35 -20.98
N PRO A 642 -40.21 15.92 -19.89
CA PRO A 642 -39.55 16.83 -18.95
C PRO A 642 -38.62 17.83 -19.68
N GLY A 643 -38.92 19.13 -19.57
CA GLY A 643 -38.15 20.19 -20.22
C GLY A 643 -38.33 20.34 -21.74
N LYS A 644 -39.23 19.58 -22.39
CA LYS A 644 -39.53 19.70 -23.82
C LYS A 644 -40.99 20.08 -24.07
N ASP A 645 -41.15 21.31 -24.55
CA ASP A 645 -42.44 21.90 -24.88
C ASP A 645 -42.61 21.95 -26.40
N GLY A 646 -43.79 21.57 -26.87
CA GLY A 646 -44.18 21.74 -28.26
C GLY A 646 -45.35 22.69 -28.42
N LEU A 647 -45.42 23.35 -29.57
CA LEU A 647 -46.50 24.27 -29.90
C LEU A 647 -47.60 23.54 -30.68
N VAL A 648 -48.81 23.52 -30.13
CA VAL A 648 -50.03 23.23 -30.89
C VAL A 648 -50.55 24.55 -31.44
N HIS A 649 -50.40 24.77 -32.75
CA HIS A 649 -50.97 25.96 -33.40
C HIS A 649 -52.50 25.89 -33.38
N ILE A 650 -53.20 27.03 -33.34
CA ILE A 650 -54.67 27.10 -33.27
C ILE A 650 -55.38 26.24 -34.33
N SER A 651 -54.79 26.13 -35.53
CA SER A 651 -55.30 25.32 -36.63
C SER A 651 -55.09 23.79 -36.48
N GLN A 652 -54.40 23.35 -35.45
CA GLN A 652 -54.06 21.95 -35.17
C GLN A 652 -54.75 21.43 -33.90
N ILE A 653 -55.63 22.23 -33.30
CA ILE A 653 -56.39 21.88 -32.09
C ILE A 653 -57.59 21.00 -32.45
N SER A 654 -58.34 21.37 -33.49
CA SER A 654 -59.58 20.70 -33.90
C SER A 654 -59.75 20.76 -35.43
N ASP A 655 -60.62 19.92 -35.96
CA ASP A 655 -61.11 19.99 -37.35
C ASP A 655 -61.98 21.22 -37.61
N GLU A 656 -62.66 21.71 -36.57
CA GLU A 656 -63.52 22.89 -36.65
C GLU A 656 -62.73 24.19 -36.51
N ARG A 657 -63.29 25.30 -37.00
CA ARG A 657 -62.64 26.61 -36.92
C ARG A 657 -62.64 27.11 -35.47
N VAL A 658 -61.51 26.96 -34.81
CA VAL A 658 -61.26 27.49 -33.47
C VAL A 658 -61.09 29.01 -33.53
N ALA A 659 -61.98 29.77 -32.86
CA ALA A 659 -61.91 31.23 -32.80
C ALA A 659 -60.94 31.70 -31.71
N ASN A 660 -61.01 31.12 -30.51
CA ASN A 660 -60.05 31.32 -29.43
C ASN A 660 -59.52 29.98 -28.93
N VAL A 661 -58.21 29.90 -28.69
CA VAL A 661 -57.56 28.70 -28.15
C VAL A 661 -58.12 28.33 -26.77
N SER A 662 -58.43 29.34 -25.95
CA SER A 662 -58.96 29.19 -24.59
C SER A 662 -60.34 28.55 -24.53
N ASP A 663 -61.08 28.49 -25.64
CA ASP A 663 -62.39 27.84 -25.68
C ASP A 663 -62.26 26.30 -25.74
N HIS A 664 -61.08 25.79 -26.12
CA HIS A 664 -60.80 24.35 -26.29
C HIS A 664 -59.71 23.83 -25.36
N LEU A 665 -58.81 24.70 -24.91
CA LEU A 665 -57.67 24.34 -24.08
C LEU A 665 -57.62 25.20 -22.82
N GLU A 666 -57.47 24.56 -21.66
CA GLU A 666 -57.26 25.20 -20.37
C GLU A 666 -55.84 24.94 -19.85
N LEU A 667 -55.35 25.82 -18.98
CA LEU A 667 -54.06 25.63 -18.32
C LEU A 667 -54.10 24.34 -17.47
N ASN A 668 -53.06 23.52 -17.55
CA ASN A 668 -52.93 22.19 -16.94
C ASN A 668 -53.82 21.08 -17.50
N GLN A 669 -54.57 21.34 -18.58
CA GLN A 669 -55.32 20.29 -19.26
C GLN A 669 -54.38 19.24 -19.86
N GLU A 670 -54.67 17.97 -19.63
CA GLU A 670 -53.99 16.84 -20.30
C GLU A 670 -54.59 16.64 -21.69
N VAL A 671 -53.71 16.60 -22.70
CA VAL A 671 -54.10 16.44 -24.10
C VAL A 671 -53.20 15.44 -24.82
N THR A 672 -53.80 14.64 -25.70
CA THR A 672 -53.11 13.72 -26.60
C THR A 672 -52.66 14.47 -27.85
N VAL A 673 -51.35 14.48 -28.13
CA VAL A 673 -50.74 15.25 -29.21
C VAL A 673 -49.77 14.40 -30.03
N LYS A 674 -49.78 14.57 -31.35
CA LYS A 674 -48.82 13.96 -32.27
C LYS A 674 -47.73 14.95 -32.64
N VAL A 675 -46.48 14.50 -32.63
CA VAL A 675 -45.35 15.29 -33.12
C VAL A 675 -45.41 15.34 -34.64
N MET A 676 -45.60 16.53 -35.20
CA MET A 676 -45.69 16.72 -36.66
C MET A 676 -44.31 16.92 -37.27
N GLU A 677 -43.49 17.77 -36.66
CA GLU A 677 -42.13 18.03 -37.08
C GLU A 677 -41.34 18.66 -35.94
N VAL A 678 -40.02 18.52 -36.00
CA VAL A 678 -39.06 19.26 -35.19
C VAL A 678 -38.27 20.14 -36.16
N ASP A 679 -38.36 21.46 -36.01
CA ASP A 679 -37.70 22.37 -36.93
C ASP A 679 -36.17 22.42 -36.71
N ARG A 680 -35.44 23.09 -37.60
CA ARG A 680 -33.98 23.24 -37.49
C ARG A 680 -33.50 23.98 -36.23
N GLN A 681 -34.41 24.67 -35.52
CA GLN A 681 -34.13 25.36 -34.27
C GLN A 681 -34.50 24.49 -33.05
N GLY A 682 -34.92 23.24 -33.27
CA GLY A 682 -35.33 22.31 -32.21
C GLY A 682 -36.75 22.54 -31.69
N ARG A 683 -37.55 23.41 -32.32
CA ARG A 683 -38.93 23.68 -31.88
C ARG A 683 -39.85 22.58 -32.38
N VAL A 684 -40.59 21.99 -31.46
CA VAL A 684 -41.51 20.88 -31.72
C VAL A 684 -42.87 21.43 -32.11
N ARG A 685 -43.40 21.01 -33.26
CA ARG A 685 -44.79 21.28 -33.66
C ARG A 685 -45.68 20.09 -33.36
N LEU A 686 -46.80 20.35 -32.69
CA LEU A 686 -47.73 19.36 -32.21
C LEU A 686 -49.10 19.53 -32.88
N SER A 687 -49.84 18.43 -32.99
CA SER A 687 -51.23 18.45 -33.46
C SER A 687 -52.10 17.53 -32.59
N ILE A 688 -53.20 18.07 -32.09
CA ILE A 688 -54.23 17.32 -31.35
C ILE A 688 -55.12 16.59 -32.35
N LYS A 689 -55.53 17.29 -33.41
CA LYS A 689 -56.34 16.76 -34.50
C LYS A 689 -55.75 15.47 -35.07
N GLU A 690 -54.47 15.51 -35.46
CA GLU A 690 -53.78 14.35 -36.07
C GLU A 690 -53.53 13.19 -35.10
N ALA A 691 -53.56 13.45 -33.78
CA ALA A 691 -53.52 12.39 -32.79
C ALA A 691 -54.86 11.64 -32.75
N GLN A 692 -55.98 12.38 -32.79
CA GLN A 692 -57.34 11.83 -32.76
C GLN A 692 -57.70 11.07 -34.06
N THR A 693 -57.24 11.54 -35.23
CA THR A 693 -57.53 10.84 -36.50
C THR A 693 -56.92 9.43 -36.57
N LYS A 694 -55.87 9.14 -35.79
CA LYS A 694 -55.25 7.80 -35.73
C LYS A 694 -55.93 6.86 -34.75
N GLU A 695 -56.47 7.35 -33.63
CA GLU A 695 -57.26 6.51 -32.70
C GLU A 695 -58.51 5.94 -33.39
N ALA A 696 -59.19 6.76 -34.20
CA ALA A 696 -60.34 6.31 -34.99
C ALA A 696 -60.01 5.29 -36.10
N ALA A 697 -58.73 5.04 -36.39
CA ALA A 697 -58.28 4.04 -37.37
C ALA A 697 -57.70 2.76 -36.73
N ALA A 698 -57.54 2.74 -35.40
CA ALA A 698 -57.02 1.59 -34.65
C ALA A 698 -58.13 0.82 -33.90
N GLU A 699 -59.29 1.44 -33.64
CA GLU A 699 -60.56 0.74 -33.38
C GLU A 699 -61.15 0.16 -34.67
#